data_AF-A0A381A2I4-F1
#
_entry.id   AF-A0A381A2I4-F1
#
_cell.length_a   1.000
_cell.length_b   1.000
_cell.length_c   1.000
_cell.angle_alpha   90.00
_cell.angle_beta   90.00
_cell.angle_gamma   90.00
#
_symmetry.space_group_name_H-M   'P 1'
#
loop_
_entity.id
_entity.type
_entity.pdbx_description
1 polymer ?
#
loop_
_entity_poly.entity_id
_entity_poly.type
_entity_poly.pdbx_seq_one_letter_code
_entity_poly.pdbx_strand_id
1 'polypeptide(L)'
;MSEPVSRAPAPADDPLAELNPAQREAAAYGVDAPASQALLVIAGAGSGKTNTLAHRVAHLILHGADPQRMLLLTFSRRAAQEMERRVGGVLQRVMGLRAGHAAPALPWAGTFHSVGARLLRDCAPRIGLSEAFTVHDRGDAEDLMGIVRHELGLSATHNRFPLKGTCLAIYSRVVNSQAPLAEVLRQAFPWCEAWEAELKRLFQAYVLAKQEQNVLDYDDLLLYWAEMMRDAGLAADVGARFDHILVDEYQDTNRLQAAILLAMKPDGGGLTVVGDDAQSIYSFRAASVRNILDFPQQFPGGAKVVTLERNYRSTQPILDASNAVIGLAAERYAKALWTDRASSQRPELVSVSDEAGQARWVADQVLAQREGGATLKSQAALFRASSHSAALELELTRRNIPFVKFGGLRFLEAAHVKDMLSVLRWAENPRSRLAGFRVAQLVPGIGPATAGKLMDAMAQAADPLAAMREFQPGAAARQQWSEFVATYATLREARRPWPADVDAALQWYGPQLERIFDDARVRRADLEQLARLAGGYPTRERFLTELTLDPPDATSDESGPPLRDEDYMILSTIHSAKGQEWKSVYILNAVDGCMPSDMATGTAEEIEEERRLLYVAMTRARERLQVVVPQRFYVHQQAGLGDRHVYGSRTRFISEAMLPLFEHLPKPPELPFDRARPIEPAAPRIDVVSRVRGLFS
;
A
#
# COMPACT_ATOMS: atom_id res chain seq x y z
N MET A 1 -34.43 -59.95 -15.31
CA MET A 1 -34.58 -58.86 -14.33
C MET A 1 -33.22 -58.69 -13.67
N SER A 2 -32.44 -57.74 -14.16
CA SER A 2 -31.09 -57.46 -13.65
C SER A 2 -31.17 -56.10 -12.97
N GLU A 3 -30.95 -56.08 -11.66
CA GLU A 3 -30.93 -54.85 -10.86
C GLU A 3 -29.90 -53.86 -11.40
N PRO A 4 -30.21 -52.54 -11.43
CA PRO A 4 -29.20 -51.54 -11.73
C PRO A 4 -28.28 -51.43 -10.50
N VAL A 5 -27.02 -51.82 -10.70
CA VAL A 5 -25.93 -51.57 -9.75
C VAL A 5 -25.87 -50.06 -9.50
N SER A 6 -26.22 -49.66 -8.28
CA SER A 6 -26.03 -48.29 -7.78
C SER A 6 -24.54 -47.97 -7.87
N ARG A 7 -24.17 -47.10 -8.81
CA ARG A 7 -22.83 -46.49 -8.84
C ARG A 7 -22.73 -45.62 -7.60
N ALA A 8 -21.83 -46.01 -6.69
CA ALA A 8 -21.40 -45.15 -5.60
C ALA A 8 -21.00 -43.76 -6.18
N PRO A 9 -21.38 -42.65 -5.53
CA PRO A 9 -20.94 -41.33 -5.94
C PRO A 9 -19.40 -41.30 -5.97
N ALA A 10 -18.82 -40.71 -7.02
CA ALA A 10 -17.39 -40.49 -7.11
C ALA A 10 -16.90 -39.74 -5.84
N PRO A 11 -15.71 -40.05 -5.30
CA PRO A 11 -15.18 -39.30 -4.16
C PRO A 11 -15.12 -37.82 -4.56
N ALA A 12 -15.66 -36.95 -3.71
CA ALA A 12 -15.53 -35.50 -3.89
C ALA A 12 -14.05 -35.17 -4.09
N ASP A 13 -13.73 -34.36 -5.10
CA ASP A 13 -12.35 -33.95 -5.39
C ASP A 13 -11.72 -33.37 -4.10
N ASP A 14 -10.66 -34.01 -3.58
CA ASP A 14 -9.97 -33.57 -2.37
C ASP A 14 -9.59 -32.08 -2.51
N PRO A 15 -10.12 -31.16 -1.67
CA PRO A 15 -9.81 -29.74 -1.76
C PRO A 15 -8.32 -29.48 -1.58
N LEU A 16 -7.57 -30.41 -0.98
CA LEU A 16 -6.16 -30.28 -0.72
C LEU A 16 -5.29 -30.93 -1.80
N ALA A 17 -5.88 -31.55 -2.84
CA ALA A 17 -5.19 -32.34 -3.88
C ALA A 17 -3.94 -31.67 -4.46
N GLU A 18 -4.03 -30.36 -4.70
CA GLU A 18 -3.01 -29.55 -5.38
C GLU A 18 -1.90 -29.04 -4.43
N LEU A 19 -2.07 -29.22 -3.12
CA LEU A 19 -1.16 -28.70 -2.12
C LEU A 19 -0.01 -29.67 -1.83
N ASN A 20 1.17 -29.12 -1.59
CA ASN A 20 2.32 -29.90 -1.08
C ASN A 20 2.10 -30.30 0.40
N PRO A 21 2.91 -31.23 0.97
CA PRO A 21 2.70 -31.73 2.33
C PRO A 21 2.60 -30.64 3.42
N ALA A 22 3.47 -29.62 3.40
CA ALA A 22 3.44 -28.53 4.38
C ALA A 22 2.22 -27.61 4.22
N GLN A 23 1.82 -27.33 2.96
CA GLN A 23 0.60 -26.59 2.68
C GLN A 23 -0.66 -27.36 3.11
N ARG A 24 -0.67 -28.68 2.92
CA ARG A 24 -1.76 -29.57 3.40
C ARG A 24 -1.83 -29.57 4.92
N GLU A 25 -0.71 -29.67 5.61
CA GLU A 25 -0.64 -29.59 7.07
C GLU A 25 -1.24 -28.27 7.58
N ALA A 26 -0.85 -27.13 6.98
CA ALA A 26 -1.41 -25.83 7.33
C ALA A 26 -2.92 -25.72 7.01
N ALA A 27 -3.38 -26.28 5.89
CA ALA A 27 -4.79 -26.20 5.48
C ALA A 27 -5.71 -27.10 6.33
N ALA A 28 -5.24 -28.29 6.73
CA ALA A 28 -5.98 -29.26 7.54
C ALA A 28 -5.94 -29.01 9.05
N TYR A 29 -5.05 -28.11 9.52
CA TYR A 29 -4.84 -27.89 10.95
C TYR A 29 -6.13 -27.46 11.68
N GLY A 30 -6.48 -28.19 12.74
CA GLY A 30 -7.61 -27.87 13.62
C GLY A 30 -9.00 -28.17 13.03
N VAL A 31 -9.08 -28.89 11.90
CA VAL A 31 -10.36 -29.25 11.25
C VAL A 31 -10.98 -30.50 11.89
N ASP A 32 -10.22 -31.58 12.04
CA ASP A 32 -10.73 -32.84 12.60
C ASP A 32 -10.90 -32.81 14.12
N ALA A 33 -10.09 -32.00 14.79
CA ALA A 33 -10.15 -31.76 16.24
C ALA A 33 -9.90 -30.27 16.49
N PRO A 34 -10.80 -29.55 17.19
CA PRO A 34 -10.60 -28.14 17.51
C PRO A 34 -9.26 -27.94 18.19
N ALA A 35 -8.34 -27.26 17.51
CA ALA A 35 -7.03 -26.97 18.05
C ALA A 35 -7.12 -25.82 19.05
N SER A 36 -6.66 -26.06 20.28
CA SER A 36 -6.55 -25.03 21.32
C SER A 36 -5.32 -24.13 21.17
N GLN A 37 -4.52 -24.32 20.11
CA GLN A 37 -3.30 -23.56 19.83
C GLN A 37 -3.47 -22.75 18.54
N ALA A 38 -2.93 -21.54 18.54
CA ALA A 38 -2.85 -20.73 17.32
C ALA A 38 -1.97 -21.40 16.25
N LEU A 39 -2.26 -21.11 14.99
CA LEU A 39 -1.45 -21.55 13.84
C LEU A 39 -0.62 -20.39 13.29
N LEU A 40 0.69 -20.57 13.20
CA LEU A 40 1.62 -19.69 12.52
C LEU A 40 2.16 -20.37 11.26
N VAL A 41 1.84 -19.82 10.09
CA VAL A 41 2.37 -20.27 8.81
C VAL A 41 3.49 -19.33 8.35
N ILE A 42 4.74 -19.76 8.53
CA ILE A 42 5.92 -19.03 8.07
C ILE A 42 6.20 -19.41 6.63
N ALA A 43 6.00 -18.48 5.71
CA ALA A 43 5.93 -18.83 4.31
C ALA A 43 6.73 -17.85 3.45
N GLY A 44 7.84 -18.32 2.90
CA GLY A 44 8.75 -17.45 2.16
C GLY A 44 8.13 -16.86 0.87
N ALA A 45 8.81 -15.93 0.21
CA ALA A 45 8.33 -15.35 -1.04
C ALA A 45 7.97 -16.43 -2.07
N GLY A 46 6.83 -16.26 -2.76
CA GLY A 46 6.37 -17.18 -3.82
C GLY A 46 6.03 -18.61 -3.37
N SER A 47 5.89 -18.88 -2.06
CA SER A 47 5.60 -20.21 -1.51
C SER A 47 4.12 -20.63 -1.54
N GLY A 48 3.25 -19.79 -2.10
CA GLY A 48 1.81 -20.05 -2.14
C GLY A 48 1.07 -19.75 -0.83
N LYS A 49 1.52 -18.73 -0.06
CA LYS A 49 0.83 -18.20 1.13
C LYS A 49 -0.67 -18.06 0.97
N THR A 50 -1.08 -17.18 0.04
CA THR A 50 -2.47 -16.87 -0.24
C THR A 50 -3.23 -18.10 -0.73
N ASN A 51 -2.57 -19.01 -1.47
CA ASN A 51 -3.20 -20.26 -1.90
C ASN A 51 -3.48 -21.18 -0.72
N THR A 52 -2.48 -21.37 0.15
CA THR A 52 -2.61 -22.17 1.37
C THR A 52 -3.74 -21.66 2.25
N LEU A 53 -3.83 -20.34 2.42
CA LEU A 53 -4.89 -19.72 3.20
C LEU A 53 -6.27 -19.88 2.56
N ALA A 54 -6.38 -19.73 1.23
CA ALA A 54 -7.63 -19.95 0.51
C ALA A 54 -8.11 -21.40 0.61
N HIS A 55 -7.21 -22.37 0.44
CA HIS A 55 -7.54 -23.78 0.62
C HIS A 55 -7.90 -24.12 2.08
N ARG A 56 -7.25 -23.50 3.07
CA ARG A 56 -7.62 -23.62 4.48
C ARG A 56 -9.06 -23.17 4.73
N VAL A 57 -9.42 -21.98 4.26
CA VAL A 57 -10.77 -21.43 4.41
C VAL A 57 -11.80 -22.34 3.73
N ALA A 58 -11.53 -22.75 2.49
CA ALA A 58 -12.40 -23.69 1.78
C ALA A 58 -12.55 -25.01 2.53
N HIS A 59 -11.46 -25.56 3.07
CA HIS A 59 -11.46 -26.81 3.82
C HIS A 59 -12.25 -26.69 5.12
N LEU A 60 -12.13 -25.59 5.87
CA LEU A 60 -12.94 -25.31 7.06
C LEU A 60 -14.44 -25.28 6.73
N ILE A 61 -14.82 -24.59 5.66
CA ILE A 61 -16.23 -24.49 5.21
C ILE A 61 -16.78 -25.86 4.81
N LEU A 62 -15.99 -26.65 4.07
CA LEU A 62 -16.38 -28.02 3.67
C LEU A 62 -16.58 -28.96 4.86
N HIS A 63 -15.94 -28.67 6.00
CA HIS A 63 -16.08 -29.43 7.25
C HIS A 63 -17.06 -28.77 8.24
N GLY A 64 -17.90 -27.83 7.77
CA GLY A 64 -19.03 -27.31 8.53
C GLY A 64 -18.79 -25.98 9.25
N ALA A 65 -17.65 -25.32 9.07
CA ALA A 65 -17.45 -23.97 9.58
C ALA A 65 -18.41 -22.98 8.90
N ASP A 66 -19.04 -22.10 9.68
CA ASP A 66 -19.95 -21.08 9.17
C ASP A 66 -19.17 -19.89 8.57
N PRO A 67 -19.29 -19.60 7.25
CA PRO A 67 -18.65 -18.44 6.62
C PRO A 67 -18.97 -17.09 7.27
N GLN A 68 -20.14 -16.96 7.93
CA GLN A 68 -20.54 -15.74 8.65
C GLN A 68 -19.71 -15.51 9.92
N ARG A 69 -19.10 -16.57 10.47
CA ARG A 69 -18.28 -16.58 11.69
C ARG A 69 -16.79 -16.71 11.38
N MET A 70 -16.37 -16.40 10.15
CA MET A 70 -14.96 -16.37 9.74
C MET A 70 -14.51 -14.94 9.47
N LEU A 71 -13.45 -14.49 10.14
CA LEU A 71 -12.82 -13.19 9.93
C LEU A 71 -11.52 -13.35 9.14
N LEU A 72 -11.45 -12.71 7.96
CA LEU A 72 -10.28 -12.70 7.08
C LEU A 72 -9.69 -11.29 7.03
N LEU A 73 -8.46 -11.13 7.54
CA LEU A 73 -7.75 -9.87 7.61
C LEU A 73 -6.55 -9.86 6.66
N THR A 74 -6.49 -8.87 5.78
CA THR A 74 -5.38 -8.69 4.82
C THR A 74 -4.80 -7.28 4.89
N PHE A 75 -3.62 -7.07 4.32
CA PHE A 75 -2.98 -5.75 4.27
C PHE A 75 -3.67 -4.78 3.30
N SER A 76 -4.24 -5.29 2.20
CA SER A 76 -4.95 -4.49 1.19
C SER A 76 -6.30 -5.10 0.84
N ARG A 77 -7.23 -4.27 0.39
CA ARG A 77 -8.55 -4.72 -0.04
C ARG A 77 -8.48 -5.59 -1.31
N ARG A 78 -7.57 -5.27 -2.23
CA ARG A 78 -7.31 -6.14 -3.39
C ARG A 78 -6.92 -7.55 -2.97
N ALA A 79 -6.09 -7.68 -1.92
CA ALA A 79 -5.74 -8.99 -1.38
C ALA A 79 -6.95 -9.71 -0.76
N ALA A 80 -7.85 -8.99 -0.07
CA ALA A 80 -9.09 -9.58 0.44
C ALA A 80 -10.00 -10.09 -0.68
N GLN A 81 -10.26 -9.28 -1.72
CA GLN A 81 -11.08 -9.66 -2.87
C GLN A 81 -10.49 -10.83 -3.65
N GLU A 82 -9.17 -10.83 -3.84
CA GLU A 82 -8.47 -11.95 -4.48
C GLU A 82 -8.56 -13.24 -3.63
N MET A 83 -8.51 -13.11 -2.30
CA MET A 83 -8.69 -14.24 -1.39
C MET A 83 -10.11 -14.81 -1.46
N GLU A 84 -11.14 -13.97 -1.43
CA GLU A 84 -12.53 -14.38 -1.62
C GLU A 84 -12.73 -15.11 -2.96
N ARG A 85 -12.18 -14.56 -4.05
CA ARG A 85 -12.24 -15.16 -5.38
C ARG A 85 -11.58 -16.53 -5.41
N ARG A 86 -10.41 -16.68 -4.75
CA ARG A 86 -9.69 -17.95 -4.67
C ARG A 86 -10.45 -18.99 -3.85
N VAL A 87 -10.96 -18.61 -2.68
CA VAL A 87 -11.80 -19.49 -1.85
C VAL A 87 -13.02 -19.96 -2.65
N GLY A 88 -13.73 -19.03 -3.30
CA GLY A 88 -14.87 -19.35 -4.14
C GLY A 88 -14.52 -20.31 -5.28
N GLY A 89 -13.37 -20.11 -5.93
CA GLY A 89 -12.88 -21.03 -6.97
C GLY A 89 -12.54 -22.43 -6.45
N VAL A 90 -11.96 -22.57 -5.26
CA VAL A 90 -11.72 -23.88 -4.63
C VAL A 90 -13.05 -24.56 -4.29
N LEU A 91 -13.98 -23.85 -3.66
CA LEU A 91 -15.28 -24.39 -3.29
C LEU A 91 -16.11 -24.80 -4.51
N GLN A 92 -16.12 -24.00 -5.58
CA GLN A 92 -16.84 -24.34 -6.82
C GLN A 92 -16.33 -25.63 -7.45
N ARG A 93 -15.01 -25.82 -7.50
CA ARG A 93 -14.40 -27.05 -8.03
C ARG A 93 -14.79 -28.26 -7.19
N VAL A 94 -14.59 -28.19 -5.88
CA VAL A 94 -14.75 -29.32 -4.96
C VAL A 94 -16.22 -29.72 -4.77
N MET A 95 -17.11 -28.73 -4.67
CA MET A 95 -18.55 -28.97 -4.51
C MET A 95 -19.26 -29.35 -5.81
N GLY A 96 -18.55 -29.36 -6.96
CA GLY A 96 -19.15 -29.62 -8.27
C GLY A 96 -20.29 -28.65 -8.63
N LEU A 97 -20.26 -27.43 -8.06
CA LEU A 97 -21.32 -26.45 -8.26
C LEU A 97 -21.35 -26.05 -9.73
N ARG A 98 -22.52 -26.21 -10.39
CA ARG A 98 -22.71 -25.78 -11.78
C ARG A 98 -22.38 -24.29 -11.90
N ALA A 99 -21.72 -23.90 -13.00
CA ALA A 99 -21.47 -22.51 -13.35
C ALA A 99 -22.78 -21.71 -13.20
N GLY A 100 -22.84 -20.83 -12.18
CA GLY A 100 -24.03 -20.06 -11.82
C GLY A 100 -24.49 -20.14 -10.36
N HIS A 101 -24.03 -21.12 -9.57
CA HIS A 101 -24.22 -21.07 -8.11
C HIS A 101 -23.14 -20.19 -7.47
N ALA A 102 -23.57 -19.15 -6.75
CA ALA A 102 -22.67 -18.30 -6.00
C ALA A 102 -21.97 -19.12 -4.91
N ALA A 103 -20.64 -19.02 -4.84
CA ALA A 103 -19.90 -19.55 -3.70
C ALA A 103 -20.36 -18.85 -2.41
N PRO A 104 -20.20 -19.47 -1.23
CA PRO A 104 -20.49 -18.82 0.04
C PRO A 104 -19.76 -17.49 0.15
N ALA A 105 -20.50 -16.42 0.45
CA ALA A 105 -19.91 -15.11 0.69
C ALA A 105 -19.13 -15.12 2.01
N LEU A 106 -18.02 -14.39 2.04
CA LEU A 106 -17.18 -14.19 3.23
C LEU A 106 -17.35 -12.74 3.71
N PRO A 107 -18.44 -12.42 4.42
CA PRO A 107 -18.82 -11.04 4.69
C PRO A 107 -17.80 -10.28 5.57
N TRP A 108 -16.92 -10.99 6.26
CA TRP A 108 -15.88 -10.43 7.11
C TRP A 108 -14.48 -10.62 6.51
N ALA A 109 -14.34 -10.43 5.20
CA ALA A 109 -13.05 -10.30 4.55
C ALA A 109 -12.71 -8.83 4.27
N GLY A 110 -11.53 -8.38 4.71
CA GLY A 110 -11.13 -7.00 4.52
C GLY A 110 -9.79 -6.65 5.17
N THR A 111 -9.51 -5.35 5.21
CA THR A 111 -8.36 -4.84 5.97
C THR A 111 -8.75 -4.64 7.43
N PHE A 112 -7.75 -4.51 8.32
CA PHE A 112 -8.02 -4.11 9.71
C PHE A 112 -8.85 -2.83 9.82
N HIS A 113 -8.62 -1.86 8.93
CA HIS A 113 -9.36 -0.60 8.98
C HIS A 113 -10.80 -0.76 8.50
N SER A 114 -11.06 -1.51 7.43
CA SER A 114 -12.43 -1.69 6.91
C SER A 114 -13.28 -2.57 7.82
N VAL A 115 -12.68 -3.63 8.37
CA VAL A 115 -13.33 -4.46 9.40
C VAL A 115 -13.53 -3.65 10.68
N GLY A 116 -12.52 -2.90 11.12
CA GLY A 116 -12.60 -2.03 12.29
C GLY A 116 -13.73 -1.00 12.17
N ALA A 117 -13.80 -0.28 11.05
CA ALA A 117 -14.89 0.67 10.79
C ALA A 117 -16.27 0.01 10.86
N ARG A 118 -16.42 -1.22 10.35
CA ARG A 118 -17.67 -1.97 10.47
C ARG A 118 -17.98 -2.37 11.91
N LEU A 119 -17.02 -2.97 12.62
CA LEU A 119 -17.21 -3.40 14.01
C LEU A 119 -17.50 -2.24 14.95
N LEU A 120 -16.81 -1.12 14.76
CA LEU A 120 -17.03 0.10 15.54
C LEU A 120 -18.43 0.66 15.33
N ARG A 121 -18.99 0.58 14.12
CA ARG A 121 -20.40 0.94 13.87
C ARG A 121 -21.37 0.00 14.55
N ASP A 122 -21.16 -1.32 14.40
CA ASP A 122 -21.99 -2.34 15.06
C ASP A 122 -22.01 -2.16 16.59
N CYS A 123 -20.90 -1.68 17.17
CA CYS A 123 -20.73 -1.50 18.61
C CYS A 123 -20.92 -0.04 19.07
N ALA A 124 -21.20 0.90 18.16
CA ALA A 124 -21.16 2.34 18.45
C ALA A 124 -22.00 2.76 19.67
N PRO A 125 -23.25 2.24 19.86
CA PRO A 125 -24.06 2.56 21.03
C PRO A 125 -23.44 2.11 22.36
N ARG A 126 -22.59 1.09 22.34
CA ARG A 126 -21.95 0.51 23.53
C ARG A 126 -20.66 1.24 23.92
N ILE A 127 -20.02 1.93 22.97
CA ILE A 127 -18.69 2.54 23.14
C ILE A 127 -18.70 4.07 23.04
N GLY A 128 -19.88 4.70 23.06
CA GLY A 128 -20.01 6.15 23.05
C GLY A 128 -19.64 6.81 21.72
N LEU A 129 -19.73 6.06 20.61
CA LEU A 129 -19.54 6.60 19.26
C LEU A 129 -20.87 6.85 18.56
N SER A 130 -20.90 7.83 17.65
CA SER A 130 -22.01 8.02 16.73
C SER A 130 -21.93 7.00 15.60
N GLU A 131 -23.01 6.30 15.28
CA GLU A 131 -23.07 5.38 14.12
C GLU A 131 -22.79 6.10 12.78
N ALA A 132 -23.04 7.41 12.73
CA ALA A 132 -22.82 8.27 11.57
C ALA A 132 -21.42 8.90 11.51
N PHE A 133 -20.42 8.34 12.22
CA PHE A 133 -19.06 8.87 12.14
C PHE A 133 -18.51 8.77 10.70
N THR A 134 -17.79 9.81 10.29
CA THR A 134 -17.05 9.83 9.02
C THR A 134 -15.56 9.58 9.25
N VAL A 135 -14.90 9.03 8.23
CA VAL A 135 -13.46 8.78 8.28
C VAL A 135 -12.70 9.87 7.51
N HIS A 136 -11.73 10.51 8.15
CA HIS A 136 -10.82 11.44 7.50
C HIS A 136 -9.71 10.69 6.74
N ASP A 137 -9.41 11.18 5.52
CA ASP A 137 -8.19 10.77 4.84
C ASP A 137 -6.96 11.46 5.48
N ARG A 138 -5.76 11.08 5.02
CA ARG A 138 -4.52 11.67 5.55
C ARG A 138 -4.46 13.19 5.40
N GLY A 139 -4.90 13.73 4.26
CA GLY A 139 -4.90 15.17 4.03
C GLY A 139 -5.89 15.90 4.93
N ASP A 140 -7.08 15.34 5.12
CA ASP A 140 -8.09 15.88 6.03
C ASP A 140 -7.61 15.84 7.50
N ALA A 141 -6.96 14.75 7.90
CA ALA A 141 -6.34 14.64 9.22
C ALA A 141 -5.22 15.68 9.43
N GLU A 142 -4.38 15.92 8.41
CA GLU A 142 -3.36 16.97 8.44
C GLU A 142 -3.98 18.36 8.52
N ASP A 143 -5.07 18.62 7.79
CA ASP A 143 -5.78 19.90 7.83
C ASP A 143 -6.41 20.16 9.20
N LEU A 144 -7.08 19.17 9.80
CA LEU A 144 -7.62 19.30 11.16
C LEU A 144 -6.50 19.52 12.19
N MET A 145 -5.40 18.76 12.11
CA MET A 145 -4.21 18.97 12.94
C MET A 145 -3.66 20.40 12.76
N GLY A 146 -3.69 20.93 11.55
CA GLY A 146 -3.32 22.31 11.22
C GLY A 146 -4.23 23.35 11.86
N ILE A 147 -5.55 23.14 11.87
CA ILE A 147 -6.52 24.04 12.50
C ILE A 147 -6.26 24.09 14.01
N VAL A 148 -6.23 22.93 14.68
CA VAL A 148 -6.03 22.86 16.14
C VAL A 148 -4.69 23.46 16.54
N ARG A 149 -3.63 23.19 15.77
CA ARG A 149 -2.30 23.80 15.99
C ARG A 149 -2.33 25.33 15.87
N HIS A 150 -3.16 25.89 14.98
CA HIS A 150 -3.31 27.34 14.88
C HIS A 150 -4.09 27.92 16.06
N GLU A 151 -5.21 27.29 16.44
CA GLU A 151 -6.06 27.71 17.56
C GLU A 151 -5.32 27.72 18.91
N LEU A 152 -4.39 26.79 19.11
CA LEU A 152 -3.53 26.75 20.30
C LEU A 152 -2.38 27.78 20.28
N GLY A 153 -2.25 28.58 19.22
CA GLY A 153 -1.17 29.56 19.06
C GLY A 153 0.19 28.95 18.67
N LEU A 154 0.25 27.65 18.39
CA LEU A 154 1.50 26.93 18.09
C LEU A 154 2.05 27.22 16.68
N SER A 155 1.28 27.92 15.83
CA SER A 155 1.73 28.37 14.51
C SER A 155 2.46 29.71 14.52
N ALA A 156 2.39 30.47 15.62
CA ALA A 156 2.93 31.83 15.74
C ALA A 156 3.96 31.95 16.87
N THR A 157 4.65 30.84 17.17
CA THR A 157 5.68 30.76 18.20
C THR A 157 6.97 31.45 17.76
N HIS A 158 7.75 31.97 18.73
CA HIS A 158 9.07 32.57 18.45
C HIS A 158 10.06 31.54 17.87
N ASN A 159 10.02 30.32 18.39
CA ASN A 159 10.86 29.21 17.94
C ASN A 159 10.07 28.31 16.98
N ARG A 160 10.77 27.70 16.01
CA ARG A 160 10.16 26.86 14.98
C ARG A 160 9.47 25.63 15.59
N PHE A 161 8.14 25.64 15.60
CA PHE A 161 7.30 24.48 15.93
C PHE A 161 7.08 23.58 14.69
N PRO A 162 6.94 22.24 14.83
CA PRO A 162 6.67 21.33 13.70
C PRO A 162 5.41 21.68 12.90
N LEU A 163 5.46 21.40 11.60
CA LEU A 163 4.32 21.59 10.69
C LEU A 163 3.26 20.49 10.91
N LYS A 164 2.04 20.73 10.40
CA LYS A 164 0.88 19.84 10.56
C LYS A 164 1.15 18.38 10.17
N GLY A 165 1.83 18.15 9.04
CA GLY A 165 2.19 16.80 8.59
C GLY A 165 3.18 16.09 9.52
N THR A 166 4.16 16.83 10.08
CA THR A 166 5.08 16.29 11.09
C THR A 166 4.36 15.98 12.40
N CYS A 167 3.47 16.87 12.86
CA CYS A 167 2.68 16.65 14.06
C CYS A 167 1.80 15.39 13.92
N LEU A 168 1.12 15.24 12.78
CA LEU A 168 0.31 14.04 12.51
C LEU A 168 1.17 12.78 12.41
N ALA A 169 2.36 12.84 11.78
CA ALA A 169 3.26 11.69 11.72
C ALA A 169 3.75 11.24 13.10
N ILE A 170 4.03 12.19 14.01
CA ILE A 170 4.37 11.89 15.41
C ILE A 170 3.17 11.24 16.12
N TYR A 171 1.97 11.84 16.03
CA TYR A 171 0.74 11.30 16.61
C TYR A 171 0.49 9.87 16.15
N SER A 172 0.51 9.64 14.83
CA SER A 172 0.27 8.33 14.22
C SER A 172 1.30 7.30 14.69
N ARG A 173 2.58 7.67 14.78
CA ARG A 173 3.61 6.74 15.28
C ARG A 173 3.39 6.39 16.74
N VAL A 174 3.02 7.34 17.60
CA VAL A 174 2.67 7.07 19.01
C VAL A 174 1.54 6.06 19.12
N VAL A 175 0.45 6.28 18.38
CA VAL A 175 -0.73 5.39 18.41
C VAL A 175 -0.37 3.99 17.92
N ASN A 176 0.22 3.86 16.73
CA ASN A 176 0.44 2.56 16.09
C ASN A 176 1.56 1.74 16.76
N SER A 177 2.59 2.40 17.31
CA SER A 177 3.66 1.72 18.05
C SER A 177 3.32 1.45 19.52
N GLN A 178 2.25 2.06 20.04
CA GLN A 178 1.91 2.10 21.47
C GLN A 178 3.09 2.56 22.37
N ALA A 179 4.04 3.33 21.82
CA ALA A 179 5.18 3.82 22.56
C ALA A 179 4.89 5.21 23.17
N PRO A 180 5.45 5.53 24.35
CA PRO A 180 5.33 6.86 24.93
C PRO A 180 5.87 7.94 23.99
N LEU A 181 5.24 9.12 23.98
CA LEU A 181 5.64 10.25 23.13
C LEU A 181 7.13 10.59 23.26
N ALA A 182 7.66 10.64 24.48
CA ALA A 182 9.08 10.95 24.74
C ALA A 182 10.03 9.96 24.04
N GLU A 183 9.66 8.68 23.96
CA GLU A 183 10.45 7.67 23.25
C GLU A 183 10.38 7.88 21.73
N VAL A 184 9.18 8.09 21.20
CA VAL A 184 8.95 8.35 19.77
C VAL A 184 9.72 9.60 19.30
N LEU A 185 9.71 10.67 20.10
CA LEU A 185 10.46 11.88 19.81
C LEU A 185 11.96 11.59 19.77
N ARG A 186 12.54 10.96 20.80
CA ARG A 186 13.97 10.67 20.83
C ARG A 186 14.44 9.78 19.69
N GLN A 187 13.66 8.78 19.32
CA GLN A 187 14.06 7.79 18.30
C GLN A 187 13.81 8.26 16.86
N ALA A 188 12.66 8.86 16.59
CA ALA A 188 12.21 9.12 15.21
C ALA A 188 12.08 10.61 14.86
N PHE A 189 11.94 11.49 15.85
CA PHE A 189 11.75 12.93 15.64
C PHE A 189 12.57 13.78 16.64
N PRO A 190 13.90 13.57 16.76
CA PRO A 190 14.70 14.16 17.84
C PRO A 190 14.70 15.70 17.81
N TRP A 191 14.56 16.30 16.62
CA TRP A 191 14.41 17.76 16.48
C TRP A 191 13.10 18.33 17.04
N CYS A 192 12.15 17.48 17.42
CA CYS A 192 10.88 17.85 18.06
C CYS A 192 10.85 17.54 19.56
N GLU A 193 11.92 16.98 20.15
CA GLU A 193 11.95 16.57 21.57
C GLU A 193 11.65 17.73 22.53
N ALA A 194 12.17 18.92 22.26
CA ALA A 194 11.94 20.11 23.07
C ALA A 194 10.47 20.56 23.14
N TRP A 195 9.62 20.06 22.24
CA TRP A 195 8.20 20.42 22.13
C TRP A 195 7.26 19.36 22.72
N GLU A 196 7.76 18.42 23.53
CA GLU A 196 6.97 17.30 24.05
C GLU A 196 5.68 17.77 24.76
N ALA A 197 5.76 18.81 25.59
CA ALA A 197 4.62 19.32 26.35
C ALA A 197 3.55 19.95 25.43
N GLU A 198 3.98 20.76 24.47
CA GLU A 198 3.12 21.40 23.47
C GLU A 198 2.48 20.37 22.54
N LEU A 199 3.23 19.33 22.15
CA LEU A 199 2.72 18.22 21.35
C LEU A 199 1.66 17.41 22.11
N LYS A 200 1.86 17.14 23.41
CA LYS A 200 0.81 16.50 24.25
C LYS A 200 -0.47 17.33 24.26
N ARG A 201 -0.35 18.65 24.49
CA ARG A 201 -1.51 19.56 24.48
C ARG A 201 -2.19 19.59 23.10
N LEU A 202 -1.41 19.61 22.02
CA LEU A 202 -1.93 19.55 20.65
C LEU A 202 -2.68 18.25 20.37
N PHE A 203 -2.12 17.10 20.76
CA PHE A 203 -2.75 15.81 20.52
C PHE A 203 -4.03 15.62 21.34
N GLN A 204 -4.06 16.12 22.58
CA GLN A 204 -5.29 16.16 23.38
C GLN A 204 -6.38 16.99 22.70
N ALA A 205 -6.04 18.20 22.25
CA ALA A 205 -7.00 19.06 21.54
C ALA A 205 -7.43 18.46 20.19
N TYR A 206 -6.53 17.74 19.50
CA TYR A 206 -6.83 17.05 18.25
C TYR A 206 -7.84 15.92 18.46
N VAL A 207 -7.69 15.12 19.52
CA VAL A 207 -8.64 14.07 19.89
C VAL A 207 -10.01 14.67 20.22
N LEU A 208 -10.05 15.74 21.03
CA LEU A 208 -11.30 16.43 21.36
C LEU A 208 -12.00 16.99 20.11
N ALA A 209 -11.25 17.64 19.23
CA ALA A 209 -11.79 18.20 17.98
C ALA A 209 -12.38 17.12 17.07
N LYS A 210 -11.77 15.92 17.02
CA LYS A 210 -12.30 14.76 16.28
C LYS A 210 -13.60 14.25 16.91
N GLN A 211 -13.65 14.12 18.23
CA GLN A 211 -14.83 13.67 18.97
C GLN A 211 -16.01 14.63 18.80
N GLU A 212 -15.79 15.94 18.94
CA GLU A 212 -16.84 16.96 18.75
C GLU A 212 -17.46 16.93 17.34
N GLN A 213 -16.66 16.59 16.34
CA GLN A 213 -17.07 16.51 14.94
C GLN A 213 -17.62 15.14 14.52
N ASN A 214 -17.67 14.15 15.42
CA ASN A 214 -17.97 12.75 15.09
C ASN A 214 -17.11 12.21 13.94
N VAL A 215 -15.80 12.46 14.00
CA VAL A 215 -14.84 12.04 12.98
C VAL A 215 -13.83 11.09 13.59
N LEU A 216 -13.48 10.06 12.83
CA LEU A 216 -12.32 9.20 13.10
C LEU A 216 -11.30 9.35 11.96
N ASP A 217 -10.02 9.19 12.24
CA ASP A 217 -8.98 8.98 11.22
C ASP A 217 -8.61 7.48 11.12
N TYR A 218 -7.64 7.13 10.27
CA TYR A 218 -7.20 5.73 10.13
C TYR A 218 -6.66 5.15 11.44
N ASP A 219 -5.92 5.95 12.21
CA ASP A 219 -5.31 5.48 13.46
C ASP A 219 -6.38 5.23 14.51
N ASP A 220 -7.43 6.07 14.55
CA ASP A 220 -8.57 5.91 15.45
C ASP A 220 -9.35 4.61 15.19
N LEU A 221 -9.50 4.18 13.93
CA LEU A 221 -10.20 2.93 13.63
C LEU A 221 -9.52 1.73 14.31
N LEU A 222 -8.20 1.75 14.42
CA LEU A 222 -7.45 0.73 15.15
C LEU A 222 -7.45 1.01 16.65
N LEU A 223 -7.29 2.27 17.07
CA LEU A 223 -7.22 2.65 18.47
C LEU A 223 -8.51 2.36 19.21
N TYR A 224 -9.65 2.78 18.67
CA TYR A 224 -10.96 2.48 19.26
C TYR A 224 -11.26 0.99 19.27
N TRP A 225 -10.85 0.24 18.24
CA TRP A 225 -11.01 -1.21 18.24
C TRP A 225 -10.15 -1.84 19.35
N ALA A 226 -8.87 -1.45 19.47
CA ALA A 226 -8.01 -1.95 20.53
C ALA A 226 -8.53 -1.60 21.93
N GLU A 227 -8.96 -0.36 22.15
CA GLU A 227 -9.55 0.06 23.43
C GLU A 227 -10.85 -0.69 23.74
N MET A 228 -11.70 -0.96 22.73
CA MET A 228 -12.87 -1.81 22.89
C MET A 228 -12.49 -3.23 23.34
N MET A 229 -11.35 -3.76 22.88
CA MET A 229 -10.87 -5.09 23.28
C MET A 229 -10.17 -5.11 24.65
N ARG A 230 -9.94 -3.96 25.29
CA ARG A 230 -9.44 -3.93 26.67
C ARG A 230 -10.51 -4.24 27.71
N ASP A 231 -11.78 -4.01 27.36
CA ASP A 231 -12.90 -4.49 28.16
C ASP A 231 -13.12 -5.98 27.89
N ALA A 232 -12.97 -6.81 28.92
CA ALA A 232 -13.02 -8.26 28.78
C ALA A 232 -14.38 -8.78 28.29
N GLY A 233 -15.48 -8.09 28.63
CA GLY A 233 -16.83 -8.46 28.19
C GLY A 233 -17.02 -8.20 26.70
N LEU A 234 -16.66 -7.00 26.24
CA LEU A 234 -16.68 -6.64 24.83
C LEU A 234 -15.73 -7.50 24.00
N ALA A 235 -14.52 -7.79 24.50
CA ALA A 235 -13.57 -8.66 23.83
C ALA A 235 -14.12 -10.08 23.66
N ALA A 236 -14.71 -10.65 24.71
CA ALA A 236 -15.35 -11.97 24.65
C ALA A 236 -16.55 -11.98 23.68
N ASP A 237 -17.42 -10.97 23.74
CA ASP A 237 -18.58 -10.85 22.86
C ASP A 237 -18.15 -10.76 21.39
N VAL A 238 -17.19 -9.89 21.07
CA VAL A 238 -16.72 -9.67 19.70
C VAL A 238 -15.89 -10.87 19.22
N GLY A 239 -15.04 -11.43 20.06
CA GLY A 239 -14.28 -12.66 19.77
C GLY A 239 -15.19 -13.85 19.50
N ALA A 240 -16.29 -13.99 20.25
CA ALA A 240 -17.27 -15.07 20.07
C ALA A 240 -18.11 -14.95 18.79
N ARG A 241 -18.06 -13.82 18.07
CA ARG A 241 -18.64 -13.69 16.72
C ARG A 241 -17.85 -14.49 15.68
N PHE A 242 -16.58 -14.79 15.96
CA PHE A 242 -15.67 -15.39 15.00
C PHE A 242 -15.06 -16.67 15.55
N ASP A 243 -15.45 -17.81 14.99
CA ASP A 243 -14.84 -19.10 15.34
C ASP A 243 -13.41 -19.17 14.80
N HIS A 244 -13.21 -18.61 13.60
CA HIS A 244 -11.92 -18.56 12.92
C HIS A 244 -11.52 -17.12 12.59
N ILE A 245 -10.31 -16.75 12.96
CA ILE A 245 -9.67 -15.49 12.55
C ILE A 245 -8.42 -15.86 11.77
N LEU A 246 -8.36 -15.44 10.50
CA LEU A 246 -7.22 -15.70 9.66
C LEU A 246 -6.62 -14.37 9.16
N VAL A 247 -5.31 -14.23 9.34
CA VAL A 247 -4.59 -12.99 9.03
C VAL A 247 -3.49 -13.29 8.02
N ASP A 248 -3.48 -12.59 6.89
CA ASP A 248 -2.41 -12.63 5.90
C ASP A 248 -1.45 -11.45 6.07
N GLU A 249 -0.22 -11.61 5.58
CA GLU A 249 0.88 -10.62 5.70
C GLU A 249 1.13 -10.15 7.15
N TYR A 250 1.06 -11.07 8.12
CA TYR A 250 1.10 -10.75 9.55
C TYR A 250 2.37 -10.00 10.00
N GLN A 251 3.49 -10.17 9.29
CA GLN A 251 4.72 -9.43 9.57
C GLN A 251 4.58 -7.90 9.43
N ASP A 252 3.60 -7.43 8.65
CA ASP A 252 3.37 -6.00 8.42
C ASP A 252 2.42 -5.38 9.44
N THR A 253 1.98 -6.17 10.43
CA THR A 253 1.13 -5.65 11.49
C THR A 253 1.92 -4.78 12.46
N ASN A 254 1.26 -3.75 13.00
CA ASN A 254 1.79 -2.97 14.11
C ASN A 254 1.38 -3.57 15.46
N ARG A 255 1.91 -3.03 16.57
CA ARG A 255 1.61 -3.55 17.92
C ARG A 255 0.13 -3.44 18.28
N LEU A 256 -0.53 -2.39 17.81
CA LEU A 256 -1.95 -2.15 18.04
C LEU A 256 -2.84 -3.22 17.39
N GLN A 257 -2.55 -3.59 16.15
CA GLN A 257 -3.24 -4.68 15.43
C GLN A 257 -3.00 -6.04 16.08
N ALA A 258 -1.78 -6.32 16.52
CA ALA A 258 -1.48 -7.56 17.24
C ALA A 258 -2.26 -7.63 18.57
N ALA A 259 -2.32 -6.53 19.33
CA ALA A 259 -3.07 -6.46 20.59
C ALA A 259 -4.57 -6.76 20.40
N ILE A 260 -5.19 -6.27 19.32
CA ILE A 260 -6.58 -6.58 18.97
C ILE A 260 -6.78 -8.09 18.83
N LEU A 261 -5.92 -8.77 18.05
CA LEU A 261 -6.05 -10.20 17.80
C LEU A 261 -5.86 -11.03 19.07
N LEU A 262 -4.85 -10.68 19.88
CA LEU A 262 -4.55 -11.36 21.14
C LEU A 262 -5.71 -11.21 22.14
N ALA A 263 -6.35 -10.05 22.20
CA ALA A 263 -7.50 -9.84 23.06
C ALA A 263 -8.76 -10.57 22.56
N MET A 264 -8.97 -10.68 21.25
CA MET A 264 -10.08 -11.44 20.67
C MET A 264 -9.93 -12.95 20.83
N LYS A 265 -8.68 -13.46 20.82
CA LYS A 265 -8.34 -14.89 20.91
C LYS A 265 -7.19 -15.12 21.90
N PRO A 266 -7.41 -14.91 23.22
CA PRO A 266 -6.36 -14.95 24.23
C PRO A 266 -5.72 -16.33 24.41
N ASP A 267 -6.45 -17.40 24.10
CA ASP A 267 -5.95 -18.78 24.10
C ASP A 267 -5.36 -19.21 22.74
N GLY A 268 -5.51 -18.39 21.70
CA GLY A 268 -5.10 -18.69 20.33
C GLY A 268 -6.07 -19.60 19.56
N GLY A 269 -7.18 -20.04 20.17
CA GLY A 269 -8.13 -20.96 19.58
C GLY A 269 -8.78 -20.42 18.30
N GLY A 270 -8.55 -21.10 17.17
CA GLY A 270 -9.09 -20.67 15.87
C GLY A 270 -8.36 -19.48 15.22
N LEU A 271 -7.27 -18.98 15.81
CA LEU A 271 -6.42 -17.96 15.21
C LEU A 271 -5.39 -18.59 14.27
N THR A 272 -5.33 -18.11 13.03
CA THR A 272 -4.30 -18.46 12.04
C THR A 272 -3.65 -17.19 11.54
N VAL A 273 -2.32 -17.10 11.61
CA VAL A 273 -1.56 -16.01 11.01
C VAL A 273 -0.60 -16.56 9.96
N VAL A 274 -0.52 -15.89 8.82
CA VAL A 274 0.37 -16.23 7.70
C VAL A 274 1.28 -15.04 7.45
N GLY A 275 2.57 -15.29 7.27
CA GLY A 275 3.50 -14.20 6.99
C GLY A 275 4.91 -14.64 6.68
N ASP A 276 5.78 -13.65 6.48
CA ASP A 276 7.18 -13.82 6.15
C ASP A 276 8.00 -12.68 6.75
N ASP A 277 8.75 -12.97 7.80
CA ASP A 277 9.68 -12.06 8.45
C ASP A 277 10.64 -11.38 7.46
N ALA A 278 11.07 -12.09 6.41
CA ALA A 278 11.94 -11.55 5.36
C ALA A 278 11.26 -10.50 4.47
N GLN A 279 9.93 -10.37 4.53
CA GLN A 279 9.16 -9.40 3.76
C GLN A 279 8.61 -8.24 4.63
N SER A 280 8.99 -8.13 5.90
CA SER A 280 8.60 -7.00 6.76
C SER A 280 9.29 -5.70 6.33
N ILE A 281 8.58 -4.83 5.62
CA ILE A 281 9.14 -3.60 5.00
C ILE A 281 8.30 -2.34 5.24
N TYR A 282 7.49 -2.32 6.30
CA TYR A 282 6.60 -1.19 6.63
C TYR A 282 6.86 -0.62 8.04
N SER A 283 8.08 -0.69 8.58
CA SER A 283 8.34 -0.12 9.93
C SER A 283 8.15 1.39 9.99
N PHE A 284 8.26 2.09 8.85
CA PHE A 284 7.89 3.50 8.74
C PHE A 284 6.40 3.77 9.03
N ARG A 285 5.54 2.73 9.02
CA ARG A 285 4.14 2.73 9.49
C ARG A 285 3.98 2.06 10.86
N ALA A 286 5.07 1.96 11.62
CA ALA A 286 5.16 1.26 12.90
C ALA A 286 4.85 -0.25 12.85
N ALA A 287 4.93 -0.89 11.68
CA ALA A 287 4.92 -2.35 11.60
C ALA A 287 6.08 -2.93 12.42
N SER A 288 5.85 -4.02 13.12
CA SER A 288 6.86 -4.66 13.96
C SER A 288 7.07 -6.11 13.55
N VAL A 289 8.26 -6.41 13.02
CA VAL A 289 8.67 -7.79 12.70
C VAL A 289 8.63 -8.70 13.94
N ARG A 290 8.75 -8.12 15.15
CA ARG A 290 8.60 -8.85 16.42
C ARG A 290 7.24 -9.50 16.57
N ASN A 291 6.17 -8.94 15.98
CA ASN A 291 4.84 -9.56 16.04
C ASN A 291 4.86 -10.99 15.49
N ILE A 292 5.55 -11.23 14.36
CA ILE A 292 5.62 -12.58 13.77
C ILE A 292 6.72 -13.45 14.41
N LEU A 293 7.84 -12.86 14.81
CA LEU A 293 8.95 -13.58 15.46
C LEU A 293 8.55 -14.09 16.85
N ASP A 294 7.80 -13.28 17.61
CA ASP A 294 7.41 -13.56 18.99
C ASP A 294 6.03 -14.20 19.12
N PHE A 295 5.36 -14.47 17.99
CA PHE A 295 3.98 -14.98 17.97
C PHE A 295 3.80 -16.27 18.78
N PRO A 296 4.67 -17.29 18.68
CA PRO A 296 4.51 -18.51 19.46
C PRO A 296 4.57 -18.29 20.97
N GLN A 297 5.29 -17.27 21.44
CA GLN A 297 5.44 -16.95 22.86
C GLN A 297 4.27 -16.13 23.42
N GLN A 298 3.36 -15.62 22.57
CA GLN A 298 2.21 -14.81 23.01
C GLN A 298 1.07 -15.64 23.64
N PHE A 299 1.06 -16.97 23.45
CA PHE A 299 -0.01 -17.84 23.91
C PHE A 299 0.47 -18.80 25.01
N PRO A 300 -0.32 -19.03 26.08
CA PRO A 300 0.06 -19.97 27.14
C PRO A 300 0.36 -21.39 26.65
N GLY A 301 -0.34 -21.85 25.61
CA GLY A 301 -0.15 -23.16 25.00
C GLY A 301 0.89 -23.20 23.87
N GLY A 302 1.54 -22.09 23.56
CA GLY A 302 2.36 -21.93 22.36
C GLY A 302 1.52 -21.83 21.07
N ALA A 303 2.20 -21.81 19.92
CA ALA A 303 1.57 -21.88 18.59
C ALA A 303 2.17 -23.03 17.78
N LYS A 304 1.34 -23.68 16.95
CA LYS A 304 1.80 -24.61 15.93
C LYS A 304 2.47 -23.80 14.81
N VAL A 305 3.73 -24.10 14.51
CA VAL A 305 4.46 -23.46 13.40
C VAL A 305 4.54 -24.42 12.22
N VAL A 306 4.16 -23.95 11.04
CA VAL A 306 4.31 -24.66 9.76
C VAL A 306 5.11 -23.78 8.81
N THR A 307 6.17 -24.33 8.20
CA THR A 307 7.06 -23.58 7.32
C THR A 307 6.84 -23.97 5.85
N LEU A 308 6.64 -22.98 4.97
CA LEU A 308 6.52 -23.16 3.52
C LEU A 308 7.78 -22.65 2.80
N GLU A 309 8.58 -23.60 2.30
CA GLU A 309 9.90 -23.32 1.68
C GLU A 309 9.92 -23.49 0.15
N ARG A 310 8.98 -24.26 -0.42
CA ARG A 310 8.90 -24.49 -1.86
C ARG A 310 8.34 -23.25 -2.56
N ASN A 311 9.14 -22.61 -3.40
CA ASN A 311 8.78 -21.47 -4.21
C ASN A 311 8.28 -21.91 -5.61
N TYR A 312 7.15 -21.35 -6.02
CA TYR A 312 6.49 -21.64 -7.30
C TYR A 312 6.70 -20.54 -8.36
N ARG A 313 7.36 -19.44 -7.99
CA ARG A 313 7.46 -18.20 -8.77
C ARG A 313 8.77 -18.08 -9.54
N SER A 314 9.88 -18.06 -8.80
CA SER A 314 11.21 -17.69 -9.25
C SER A 314 12.02 -18.92 -9.62
N THR A 315 13.05 -18.77 -10.45
CA THR A 315 14.02 -19.83 -10.77
C THR A 315 15.04 -20.01 -9.64
N GLN A 316 15.65 -21.20 -9.58
CA GLN A 316 16.62 -21.52 -8.51
C GLN A 316 17.78 -20.52 -8.41
N PRO A 317 18.44 -20.06 -9.51
CA PRO A 317 19.52 -19.08 -9.40
C PRO A 317 19.10 -17.73 -8.79
N ILE A 318 17.87 -17.28 -9.04
CA ILE A 318 17.32 -16.06 -8.41
C ILE A 318 17.11 -16.29 -6.92
N LEU A 319 16.60 -17.47 -6.54
CA LEU A 319 16.39 -17.83 -5.14
C LEU A 319 17.71 -17.99 -4.40
N ASP A 320 18.75 -18.57 -5.00
CA ASP A 320 20.08 -18.70 -4.39
C ASP A 320 20.66 -17.33 -4.05
N ALA A 321 20.61 -16.38 -5.00
CA ALA A 321 21.05 -15.01 -4.77
C ALA A 321 20.20 -14.31 -3.70
N SER A 322 18.88 -14.47 -3.73
CA SER A 322 17.97 -13.85 -2.76
C SER A 322 18.15 -14.43 -1.34
N ASN A 323 18.29 -15.76 -1.23
CA ASN A 323 18.57 -16.48 0.02
C ASN A 323 19.90 -16.05 0.61
N ALA A 324 20.93 -15.81 -0.22
CA ALA A 324 22.22 -15.29 0.25
C ALA A 324 22.08 -13.89 0.84
N VAL A 325 21.34 -12.99 0.18
CA VAL A 325 21.10 -11.62 0.69
C VAL A 325 20.40 -11.64 2.04
N ILE A 326 19.26 -12.35 2.16
CA ILE A 326 18.50 -12.40 3.42
C ILE A 326 19.18 -13.27 4.49
N GLY A 327 20.05 -14.19 4.08
CA GLY A 327 20.80 -15.06 4.99
C GLY A 327 21.73 -14.30 5.93
N LEU A 328 22.09 -13.06 5.58
CA LEU A 328 22.88 -12.16 6.43
C LEU A 328 22.05 -11.39 7.48
N ALA A 329 20.72 -11.57 7.51
CA ALA A 329 19.90 -10.93 8.52
C ALA A 329 20.13 -11.54 9.91
N ALA A 330 20.26 -10.68 10.93
CA ALA A 330 20.61 -11.09 12.30
C ALA A 330 19.52 -11.93 12.98
N GLU A 331 18.26 -11.52 12.82
CA GLU A 331 17.09 -12.19 13.37
C GLU A 331 16.15 -12.62 12.24
N ARG A 332 15.88 -13.92 12.13
CA ARG A 332 14.97 -14.49 11.14
C ARG A 332 14.50 -15.88 11.52
N TYR A 333 13.38 -16.31 10.94
CA TYR A 333 13.10 -17.74 10.84
C TYR A 333 14.07 -18.36 9.82
N ALA A 334 14.83 -19.36 10.27
CA ALA A 334 15.71 -20.11 9.38
C ALA A 334 14.87 -20.90 8.38
N LYS A 335 14.87 -20.44 7.13
CA LYS A 335 14.25 -21.12 5.99
C LYS A 335 15.10 -20.88 4.74
N ALA A 336 15.11 -21.87 3.85
CA ALA A 336 15.82 -21.80 2.58
C ALA A 336 14.83 -22.04 1.44
N LEU A 337 14.58 -21.03 0.62
CA LEU A 337 13.66 -21.16 -0.50
C LEU A 337 14.27 -22.03 -1.60
N TRP A 338 13.50 -23.00 -2.09
CA TRP A 338 13.89 -23.87 -3.20
C TRP A 338 12.76 -24.00 -4.23
N THR A 339 13.08 -24.37 -5.47
CA THR A 339 12.09 -24.54 -6.53
C THR A 339 12.42 -25.68 -7.48
N ASP A 340 11.41 -26.27 -8.12
CA ASP A 340 11.59 -27.19 -9.24
C ASP A 340 11.86 -26.47 -10.58
N ARG A 341 11.77 -25.13 -10.59
CA ARG A 341 12.05 -24.29 -11.76
C ARG A 341 13.56 -24.18 -12.00
N ALA A 342 14.11 -25.13 -12.73
CA ALA A 342 15.50 -25.09 -13.17
C ALA A 342 15.73 -23.97 -14.20
N SER A 343 16.86 -23.29 -14.08
CA SER A 343 17.38 -22.33 -15.07
C SER A 343 18.90 -22.31 -15.00
N SER A 344 19.55 -22.18 -16.15
CA SER A 344 20.99 -21.89 -16.22
C SER A 344 21.31 -20.40 -16.15
N GLN A 345 20.31 -19.53 -16.35
CA GLN A 345 20.48 -18.09 -16.33
C GLN A 345 20.57 -17.59 -14.88
N ARG A 346 21.72 -17.01 -14.52
CA ARG A 346 21.93 -16.32 -13.25
C ARG A 346 21.31 -14.91 -13.30
N PRO A 347 20.95 -14.33 -12.14
CA PRO A 347 20.63 -12.91 -12.08
C PRO A 347 21.83 -12.08 -12.56
N GLU A 348 21.56 -10.96 -13.22
CA GLU A 348 22.59 -10.11 -13.82
C GLU A 348 22.88 -8.91 -12.91
N LEU A 349 24.16 -8.64 -12.65
CA LEU A 349 24.63 -7.43 -11.98
C LEU A 349 25.21 -6.49 -13.03
N VAL A 350 24.49 -5.41 -13.33
CA VAL A 350 24.76 -4.53 -14.47
C VAL A 350 25.41 -3.24 -14.00
N SER A 351 26.68 -3.02 -14.34
CA SER A 351 27.38 -1.76 -14.12
C SER A 351 27.15 -0.80 -15.29
N VAL A 352 26.68 0.40 -15.00
CA VAL A 352 26.46 1.46 -16.00
C VAL A 352 27.16 2.75 -15.59
N SER A 353 27.43 3.64 -16.54
CA SER A 353 28.20 4.87 -16.27
C SER A 353 27.52 5.79 -15.25
N ASP A 354 26.20 5.97 -15.38
CA ASP A 354 25.41 6.96 -14.66
C ASP A 354 23.90 6.63 -14.72
N GLU A 355 23.07 7.45 -14.07
CA GLU A 355 21.60 7.29 -14.05
C GLU A 355 20.94 7.35 -15.43
N ALA A 356 21.49 8.15 -16.37
CA ALA A 356 20.98 8.19 -17.74
C ALA A 356 21.40 6.92 -18.52
N GLY A 357 22.58 6.37 -18.23
CA GLY A 357 23.05 5.07 -18.72
C GLY A 357 22.16 3.94 -18.24
N GLN A 358 21.73 3.96 -16.98
CA GLN A 358 20.74 3.04 -16.44
C GLN A 358 19.41 3.12 -17.21
N ALA A 359 18.88 4.33 -17.41
CA ALA A 359 17.62 4.52 -18.14
C ALA A 359 17.70 3.97 -19.57
N ARG A 360 18.79 4.26 -20.29
CA ARG A 360 19.05 3.73 -21.63
C ARG A 360 19.14 2.22 -21.63
N TRP A 361 19.94 1.64 -20.73
CA TRP A 361 20.10 0.19 -20.59
C TRP A 361 18.76 -0.50 -20.37
N VAL A 362 17.97 -0.03 -19.40
CA VAL A 362 16.65 -0.61 -19.10
C VAL A 362 15.74 -0.53 -20.32
N ALA A 363 15.68 0.62 -21.00
CA ALA A 363 14.88 0.77 -22.22
C ALA A 363 15.33 -0.17 -23.36
N ASP A 364 16.65 -0.32 -23.56
CA ASP A 364 17.23 -1.25 -24.54
C ASP A 364 16.84 -2.70 -24.22
N GLN A 365 16.94 -3.11 -22.95
CA GLN A 365 16.58 -4.47 -22.52
C GLN A 365 15.08 -4.72 -22.64
N VAL A 366 14.23 -3.75 -22.31
CA VAL A 366 12.78 -3.87 -22.42
C VAL A 366 12.36 -4.12 -23.87
N LEU A 367 12.94 -3.38 -24.81
CA LEU A 367 12.71 -3.57 -26.24
C LEU A 367 13.29 -4.91 -26.74
N ALA A 368 14.51 -5.27 -26.32
CA ALA A 368 15.11 -6.55 -26.72
C ALA A 368 14.27 -7.75 -26.25
N GLN A 369 13.72 -7.70 -25.03
CA GLN A 369 12.83 -8.75 -24.53
C GLN A 369 11.46 -8.74 -25.23
N ARG A 370 10.96 -7.56 -25.61
CA ARG A 370 9.74 -7.43 -26.42
C ARG A 370 9.91 -8.09 -27.79
N GLU A 371 11.02 -7.85 -28.48
CA GLU A 371 11.34 -8.54 -29.74
C GLU A 371 11.52 -10.06 -29.55
N GLY A 372 11.96 -10.48 -28.36
CA GLY A 372 11.99 -11.88 -27.93
C GLY A 372 10.61 -12.47 -27.53
N GLY A 373 9.52 -11.71 -27.67
CA GLY A 373 8.14 -12.15 -27.41
C GLY A 373 7.62 -11.89 -25.99
N ALA A 374 8.33 -11.16 -25.13
CA ALA A 374 7.82 -10.76 -23.82
C ALA A 374 6.90 -9.52 -23.93
N THR A 375 5.70 -9.57 -23.35
CA THR A 375 4.83 -8.37 -23.32
C THR A 375 5.42 -7.30 -22.44
N LEU A 376 5.15 -6.02 -22.73
CA LEU A 376 5.58 -4.89 -21.88
C LEU A 376 5.08 -5.06 -20.43
N LYS A 377 3.83 -5.51 -20.25
CA LYS A 377 3.21 -5.73 -18.93
C LYS A 377 3.85 -6.86 -18.11
N SER A 378 4.60 -7.76 -18.77
CA SER A 378 5.36 -8.82 -18.08
C SER A 378 6.71 -8.33 -17.55
N GLN A 379 7.04 -7.05 -17.74
CA GLN A 379 8.30 -6.43 -17.37
C GLN A 379 8.06 -5.27 -16.38
N ALA A 380 8.93 -5.13 -15.38
CA ALA A 380 8.83 -4.04 -14.42
C ALA A 380 10.19 -3.47 -14.01
N ALA A 381 10.25 -2.17 -13.79
CA ALA A 381 11.38 -1.52 -13.11
C ALA A 381 10.99 -1.12 -11.70
N LEU A 382 11.80 -1.56 -10.73
CA LEU A 382 11.58 -1.36 -9.30
C LEU A 382 12.64 -0.41 -8.74
N PHE A 383 12.20 0.50 -7.88
CA PHE A 383 13.07 1.52 -7.31
C PHE A 383 12.73 1.82 -5.86
N ARG A 384 13.73 2.31 -5.10
CA ARG A 384 13.57 2.63 -3.68
C ARG A 384 12.74 3.89 -3.41
N ALA A 385 12.90 4.93 -4.23
CA ALA A 385 12.20 6.22 -4.10
C ALA A 385 11.62 6.66 -5.46
N SER A 386 10.46 7.32 -5.45
CA SER A 386 9.74 7.71 -6.68
C SER A 386 10.51 8.67 -7.59
N SER A 387 11.55 9.34 -7.08
CA SER A 387 12.47 10.18 -7.85
C SER A 387 13.45 9.36 -8.70
N HIS A 388 13.81 8.14 -8.28
CA HIS A 388 14.78 7.29 -9.00
C HIS A 388 14.27 6.82 -10.37
N SER A 389 12.96 6.90 -10.63
CA SER A 389 12.38 6.55 -11.93
C SER A 389 12.38 7.70 -12.94
N ALA A 390 12.67 8.94 -12.53
CA ALA A 390 12.46 10.12 -13.37
C ALA A 390 13.24 10.06 -14.71
N ALA A 391 14.51 9.63 -14.67
CA ALA A 391 15.32 9.48 -15.88
C ALA A 391 14.78 8.37 -16.81
N LEU A 392 14.26 7.29 -16.23
CA LEU A 392 13.65 6.20 -16.98
C LEU A 392 12.32 6.63 -17.61
N GLU A 393 11.48 7.37 -16.88
CA GLU A 393 10.22 7.93 -17.40
C GLU A 393 10.45 8.77 -18.66
N LEU A 394 11.41 9.71 -18.59
CA LEU A 394 11.80 10.53 -19.74
C LEU A 394 12.28 9.70 -20.92
N GLU A 395 13.09 8.66 -20.68
CA GLU A 395 13.64 7.81 -21.72
C GLU A 395 12.56 6.92 -22.37
N LEU A 396 11.64 6.36 -21.58
CA LEU A 396 10.50 5.58 -22.08
C LEU A 396 9.58 6.46 -22.93
N THR A 397 9.23 7.67 -22.46
CA THR A 397 8.46 8.64 -23.24
C THR A 397 9.18 9.01 -24.55
N ARG A 398 10.48 9.32 -24.49
CA ARG A 398 11.28 9.68 -25.67
C ARG A 398 11.30 8.58 -26.73
N ARG A 399 11.28 7.31 -26.30
CA ARG A 399 11.25 6.14 -27.18
C ARG A 399 9.85 5.62 -27.48
N ASN A 400 8.82 6.33 -27.01
CA ASN A 400 7.43 5.96 -27.21
C ASN A 400 7.06 4.57 -26.66
N ILE A 401 7.67 4.16 -25.55
CA ILE A 401 7.37 2.92 -24.82
C ILE A 401 6.28 3.23 -23.78
N PRO A 402 5.06 2.68 -23.90
CA PRO A 402 3.99 2.92 -22.92
C PRO A 402 4.35 2.41 -21.53
N PHE A 403 4.05 3.19 -20.49
CA PHE A 403 4.30 2.78 -19.10
C PHE A 403 3.25 3.30 -18.13
N VAL A 404 3.09 2.61 -17.01
CA VAL A 404 2.27 3.04 -15.87
C VAL A 404 3.12 3.08 -14.61
N LYS A 405 3.05 4.21 -13.89
CA LYS A 405 3.75 4.41 -12.62
C LYS A 405 2.80 4.19 -11.44
N PHE A 406 3.12 3.20 -10.61
CA PHE A 406 2.43 2.96 -9.34
C PHE A 406 3.14 3.67 -8.19
N GLY A 407 2.39 4.43 -7.39
CA GLY A 407 2.89 5.19 -6.23
C GLY A 407 3.11 6.70 -6.46
N GLY A 408 2.36 7.33 -7.37
CA GLY A 408 2.31 8.79 -7.62
C GLY A 408 1.24 9.55 -6.79
N LEU A 409 1.03 10.85 -7.09
CA LEU A 409 -0.03 11.68 -6.47
C LEU A 409 -1.40 10.99 -6.60
N ARG A 410 -2.15 10.92 -5.50
CA ARG A 410 -3.30 10.02 -5.38
C ARG A 410 -4.56 10.65 -5.97
N PHE A 411 -5.39 9.84 -6.64
CA PHE A 411 -6.70 10.25 -7.19
C PHE A 411 -7.58 11.04 -6.19
N LEU A 412 -7.58 10.64 -4.91
CA LEU A 412 -8.34 11.34 -3.86
C LEU A 412 -7.75 12.68 -3.41
N GLU A 413 -6.50 12.99 -3.78
CA GLU A 413 -5.86 14.27 -3.47
C GLU A 413 -6.22 15.34 -4.51
N ALA A 414 -6.76 14.94 -5.67
CA ALA A 414 -7.20 15.87 -6.69
C ALA A 414 -8.29 16.81 -6.14
N ALA A 415 -8.10 18.11 -6.31
CA ALA A 415 -8.95 19.14 -5.69
C ALA A 415 -10.44 18.95 -6.03
N HIS A 416 -10.76 18.60 -7.28
CA HIS A 416 -12.12 18.41 -7.73
C HIS A 416 -12.78 17.13 -7.18
N VAL A 417 -12.00 16.05 -6.99
CA VAL A 417 -12.47 14.84 -6.31
C VAL A 417 -12.75 15.15 -4.83
N LYS A 418 -11.86 15.89 -4.15
CA LYS A 418 -12.06 16.31 -2.75
C LYS A 418 -13.29 17.19 -2.55
N ASP A 419 -13.56 18.11 -3.47
CA ASP A 419 -14.76 18.94 -3.45
C ASP A 419 -16.02 18.08 -3.48
N MET A 420 -16.10 17.19 -4.47
CA MET A 420 -17.24 16.28 -4.64
C MET A 420 -17.44 15.37 -3.42
N LEU A 421 -16.37 14.76 -2.91
CA LEU A 421 -16.45 13.92 -1.71
C LEU A 421 -16.84 14.71 -0.46
N SER A 422 -16.46 15.98 -0.37
CA SER A 422 -16.86 16.83 0.76
C SER A 422 -18.36 17.13 0.78
N VAL A 423 -19.00 17.26 -0.40
CA VAL A 423 -20.47 17.38 -0.48
C VAL A 423 -21.14 16.16 0.13
N LEU A 424 -20.71 14.96 -0.27
CA LEU A 424 -21.26 13.70 0.23
C LEU A 424 -20.95 13.47 1.71
N ARG A 425 -19.70 13.73 2.15
CA ARG A 425 -19.27 13.60 3.55
C ARG A 425 -20.04 14.52 4.48
N TRP A 426 -20.30 15.76 4.07
CA TRP A 426 -21.05 16.70 4.90
C TRP A 426 -22.55 16.36 4.98
N ALA A 427 -23.11 15.77 3.92
CA ALA A 427 -24.47 15.23 3.97
C ALA A 427 -24.55 13.99 4.88
N GLU A 428 -23.54 13.12 4.89
CA GLU A 428 -23.47 11.98 5.81
C GLU A 428 -23.32 12.44 7.27
N ASN A 429 -22.34 13.31 7.54
CA ASN A 429 -22.04 13.87 8.85
C ASN A 429 -22.16 15.40 8.85
N PRO A 430 -23.29 15.97 9.30
CA PRO A 430 -23.50 17.42 9.37
C PRO A 430 -22.55 18.15 10.32
N ARG A 431 -21.90 17.41 11.24
CA ARG A 431 -20.90 17.95 12.18
C ARG A 431 -19.49 17.96 11.61
N SER A 432 -19.27 17.44 10.40
CA SER A 432 -17.98 17.48 9.72
C SER A 432 -17.62 18.90 9.30
N ARG A 433 -16.88 19.62 10.16
CA ARG A 433 -16.49 21.02 9.94
C ARG A 433 -15.61 21.18 8.70
N LEU A 434 -14.64 20.27 8.46
CA LEU A 434 -13.76 20.36 7.29
C LEU A 434 -14.53 20.28 5.98
N ALA A 435 -15.38 19.25 5.85
CA ALA A 435 -16.19 19.07 4.64
C ALA A 435 -17.15 20.26 4.43
N GLY A 436 -17.84 20.71 5.48
CA GLY A 436 -18.75 21.86 5.39
C GLY A 436 -18.05 23.17 5.08
N PHE A 437 -16.89 23.42 5.68
CA PHE A 437 -16.08 24.61 5.40
C PHE A 437 -15.58 24.64 3.96
N ARG A 438 -15.16 23.49 3.42
CA ARG A 438 -14.75 23.34 2.02
C ARG A 438 -15.92 23.60 1.08
N VAL A 439 -17.05 22.92 1.30
CA VAL A 439 -18.23 23.02 0.42
C VAL A 439 -18.85 24.41 0.44
N ALA A 440 -18.92 25.06 1.60
CA ALA A 440 -19.41 26.43 1.72
C ALA A 440 -18.62 27.41 0.84
N GLN A 441 -17.31 27.25 0.71
CA GLN A 441 -16.45 28.09 -0.13
C GLN A 441 -16.57 27.80 -1.64
N LEU A 442 -17.19 26.68 -2.03
CA LEU A 442 -17.51 26.42 -3.43
C LEU A 442 -18.66 27.31 -3.92
N VAL A 443 -19.47 27.85 -3.01
CA VAL A 443 -20.55 28.78 -3.33
C VAL A 443 -19.96 30.17 -3.64
N PRO A 444 -20.21 30.73 -4.84
CA PRO A 444 -19.72 32.05 -5.20
C PRO A 444 -20.14 33.11 -4.18
N GLY A 445 -19.19 33.92 -3.72
CA GLY A 445 -19.44 34.98 -2.73
C GLY A 445 -19.39 34.53 -1.26
N ILE A 446 -19.15 33.25 -0.97
CA ILE A 446 -18.85 32.77 0.39
C ILE A 446 -17.33 32.59 0.54
N GLY A 447 -16.71 33.50 1.30
CA GLY A 447 -15.30 33.39 1.67
C GLY A 447 -15.07 32.66 3.01
N PRO A 448 -13.80 32.47 3.42
CA PRO A 448 -13.42 31.76 4.64
C PRO A 448 -14.13 32.26 5.92
N ALA A 449 -14.27 33.58 6.08
CA ALA A 449 -14.92 34.15 7.26
C ALA A 449 -16.42 33.81 7.35
N THR A 450 -17.12 33.83 6.20
CA THR A 450 -18.54 33.49 6.13
C THR A 450 -18.76 31.99 6.33
N ALA A 451 -17.90 31.16 5.73
CA ALA A 451 -17.91 29.72 5.93
C ALA A 451 -17.66 29.35 7.40
N GLY A 452 -16.70 30.02 8.07
CA GLY A 452 -16.43 29.82 9.49
C GLY A 452 -17.65 30.11 10.38
N LYS A 453 -18.31 31.25 10.18
CA LYS A 453 -19.53 31.61 10.92
C LYS A 453 -20.65 30.59 10.75
N LEU A 454 -20.85 30.07 9.54
CA LEU A 454 -21.82 29.01 9.28
C LEU A 454 -21.47 27.75 10.07
N MET A 455 -20.20 27.33 10.02
CA MET A 455 -19.76 26.13 10.74
C MET A 455 -19.91 26.28 12.26
N ASP A 456 -19.62 27.46 12.82
CA ASP A 456 -19.82 27.75 14.24
C ASP A 456 -21.29 27.68 14.63
N ALA A 457 -22.19 28.26 13.82
CA ALA A 457 -23.63 28.20 14.05
C ALA A 457 -24.16 26.76 14.00
N MET A 458 -23.70 25.97 13.03
CA MET A 458 -24.11 24.56 12.89
C MET A 458 -23.57 23.67 14.01
N ALA A 459 -22.36 23.94 14.51
CA ALA A 459 -21.76 23.18 15.61
C ALA A 459 -22.51 23.38 16.94
N GLN A 460 -23.05 24.59 17.17
CA GLN A 460 -23.82 24.91 18.39
C GLN A 460 -25.30 24.49 18.30
N ALA A 461 -25.81 24.24 17.10
CA ALA A 461 -27.21 23.89 16.88
C ALA A 461 -27.51 22.43 17.23
N ALA A 462 -28.65 22.20 17.88
CA ALA A 462 -29.18 20.85 18.09
C ALA A 462 -29.56 20.19 16.75
N ASP A 463 -30.09 20.97 15.81
CA ASP A 463 -30.36 20.57 14.42
C ASP A 463 -29.47 21.39 13.45
N PRO A 464 -28.34 20.84 12.99
CA PRO A 464 -27.46 21.49 12.02
C PRO A 464 -28.16 21.87 10.72
N LEU A 465 -29.17 21.12 10.28
CA LEU A 465 -29.88 21.40 9.03
C LEU A 465 -30.77 22.64 9.17
N ALA A 466 -31.42 22.82 10.31
CA ALA A 466 -32.16 24.04 10.63
C ALA A 466 -31.23 25.26 10.60
N ALA A 467 -30.08 25.18 11.28
CA ALA A 467 -29.09 26.25 11.29
C ALA A 467 -28.58 26.62 9.88
N MET A 468 -28.37 25.62 9.01
CA MET A 468 -27.97 25.84 7.62
C MET A 468 -29.06 26.56 6.79
N ARG A 469 -30.34 26.19 6.98
CA ARG A 469 -31.47 26.84 6.28
C ARG A 469 -31.68 28.28 6.74
N GLU A 470 -31.47 28.55 8.02
CA GLU A 470 -31.62 29.89 8.60
C GLU A 470 -30.44 30.82 8.28
N PHE A 471 -29.30 30.25 7.88
CA PHE A 471 -28.11 31.03 7.54
C PHE A 471 -28.33 31.93 6.32
N GLN A 472 -28.11 33.23 6.51
CA GLN A 472 -28.26 34.26 5.47
C GLN A 472 -26.89 34.76 5.00
N PRO A 473 -26.35 34.28 3.87
CA PRO A 473 -25.12 34.83 3.30
C PRO A 473 -25.36 36.22 2.69
N GLY A 474 -24.27 36.88 2.27
CA GLY A 474 -24.35 38.16 1.57
C GLY A 474 -25.18 38.08 0.29
N ALA A 475 -25.73 39.22 -0.16
CA ALA A 475 -26.69 39.29 -1.27
C ALA A 475 -26.20 38.59 -2.55
N ALA A 476 -24.89 38.68 -2.85
CA ALA A 476 -24.27 38.06 -4.03
C ALA A 476 -24.25 36.52 -4.02
N ALA A 477 -24.36 35.89 -2.83
CA ALA A 477 -24.31 34.44 -2.67
C ALA A 477 -25.68 33.81 -2.39
N ARG A 478 -26.73 34.63 -2.19
CA ARG A 478 -28.04 34.17 -1.68
C ARG A 478 -28.70 33.15 -2.60
N GLN A 479 -28.66 33.36 -3.91
CA GLN A 479 -29.26 32.44 -4.88
C GLN A 479 -28.54 31.08 -4.88
N GLN A 480 -27.23 31.08 -5.10
CA GLN A 480 -26.43 29.85 -5.18
C GLN A 480 -26.41 29.10 -3.84
N TRP A 481 -26.46 29.83 -2.72
CA TRP A 481 -26.64 29.23 -1.40
C TRP A 481 -28.00 28.53 -1.27
N SER A 482 -29.10 29.17 -1.70
CA SER A 482 -30.43 28.55 -1.65
C SER A 482 -30.52 27.30 -2.53
N GLU A 483 -29.88 27.31 -3.70
CA GLU A 483 -29.75 26.13 -4.57
C GLU A 483 -28.97 25.01 -3.88
N PHE A 484 -27.86 25.34 -3.22
CA PHE A 484 -27.09 24.35 -2.46
C PHE A 484 -27.86 23.81 -1.25
N VAL A 485 -28.57 24.65 -0.49
CA VAL A 485 -29.40 24.23 0.65
C VAL A 485 -30.49 23.25 0.19
N ALA A 486 -31.08 23.46 -0.99
CA ALA A 486 -32.02 22.52 -1.58
C ALA A 486 -31.34 21.17 -1.89
N THR A 487 -30.19 21.18 -2.57
CA THR A 487 -29.41 19.96 -2.85
C THR A 487 -29.04 19.23 -1.55
N TYR A 488 -28.55 19.95 -0.54
CA TYR A 488 -28.15 19.38 0.75
C TYR A 488 -29.36 18.76 1.48
N ALA A 489 -30.51 19.43 1.48
CA ALA A 489 -31.74 18.87 2.02
C ALA A 489 -32.13 17.56 1.31
N THR A 490 -32.04 17.52 -0.02
CA THR A 490 -32.29 16.30 -0.80
C THR A 490 -31.30 15.18 -0.48
N LEU A 491 -30.01 15.49 -0.27
CA LEU A 491 -29.01 14.49 0.14
C LEU A 491 -29.26 13.98 1.57
N ARG A 492 -29.98 14.72 2.41
CA ARG A 492 -30.35 14.31 3.77
C ARG A 492 -31.66 13.53 3.84
N GLU A 493 -32.40 13.40 2.74
CA GLU A 493 -33.65 12.64 2.71
C GLU A 493 -33.39 11.14 2.83
N ALA A 494 -33.88 10.53 3.90
CA ALA A 494 -33.62 9.12 4.27
C ALA A 494 -34.13 8.06 3.25
N ARG A 495 -34.81 8.45 2.18
CA ARG A 495 -35.49 7.54 1.24
C ARG A 495 -34.86 7.45 -0.15
N ARG A 496 -33.76 8.16 -0.44
CA ARG A 496 -33.12 8.04 -1.76
C ARG A 496 -32.33 6.74 -1.86
N PRO A 497 -32.55 5.94 -2.92
CA PRO A 497 -31.71 4.79 -3.19
C PRO A 497 -30.31 5.27 -3.60
N TRP A 498 -29.29 4.75 -2.95
CA TRP A 498 -27.92 4.85 -3.43
C TRP A 498 -27.81 4.16 -4.82
N PRO A 499 -27.09 4.72 -5.82
CA PRO A 499 -26.17 5.87 -5.78
C PRO A 499 -26.76 7.22 -6.24
N ALA A 500 -28.09 7.44 -6.19
CA ALA A 500 -28.71 8.67 -6.71
C ALA A 500 -28.23 9.98 -6.04
N ASP A 501 -27.67 9.89 -4.83
CA ASP A 501 -27.01 10.99 -4.13
C ASP A 501 -25.81 11.54 -4.91
N VAL A 502 -25.06 10.66 -5.58
CA VAL A 502 -23.89 11.06 -6.36
C VAL A 502 -24.31 11.92 -7.54
N ASP A 503 -25.37 11.53 -8.25
CA ASP A 503 -25.87 12.29 -9.39
C ASP A 503 -26.35 13.69 -8.96
N ALA A 504 -27.03 13.79 -7.82
CA ALA A 504 -27.46 15.09 -7.30
C ALA A 504 -26.29 15.99 -6.87
N ALA A 505 -25.28 15.41 -6.22
CA ALA A 505 -24.07 16.15 -5.87
C ALA A 505 -23.28 16.57 -7.13
N LEU A 506 -23.20 15.72 -8.16
CA LEU A 506 -22.56 16.06 -9.44
C LEU A 506 -23.32 17.15 -10.19
N GLN A 507 -24.65 17.09 -10.20
CA GLN A 507 -25.49 18.08 -10.86
C GLN A 507 -25.27 19.47 -10.27
N TRP A 508 -25.15 19.57 -8.94
CA TRP A 508 -24.85 20.83 -8.27
C TRP A 508 -23.38 21.27 -8.46
N TYR A 509 -22.43 20.34 -8.38
CA TYR A 509 -21.00 20.66 -8.44
C TYR A 509 -20.53 20.98 -9.86
N GLY A 510 -21.16 20.44 -10.90
CA GLY A 510 -20.76 20.63 -12.30
C GLY A 510 -20.54 22.09 -12.72
N PRO A 511 -21.50 23.01 -12.47
CA PRO A 511 -21.31 24.44 -12.71
C PRO A 511 -20.16 25.07 -11.90
N GLN A 512 -19.90 24.58 -10.68
CA GLN A 512 -18.78 25.07 -9.87
C GLN A 512 -17.43 24.57 -10.41
N LEU A 513 -17.38 23.33 -10.91
CA LEU A 513 -16.20 22.76 -11.54
C LEU A 513 -15.75 23.61 -12.75
N GLU A 514 -16.68 23.97 -13.64
CA GLU A 514 -16.42 24.81 -14.81
C GLU A 514 -15.97 26.23 -14.46
N ARG A 515 -16.41 26.74 -13.30
CA ARG A 515 -16.02 28.06 -12.81
C ARG A 515 -14.64 28.08 -12.17
N ILE A 516 -14.26 27.00 -11.47
CA ILE A 516 -13.04 26.95 -10.64
C ILE A 516 -11.83 26.46 -11.46
N PHE A 517 -12.03 25.62 -12.47
CA PHE A 517 -10.93 24.93 -13.18
C PHE A 517 -10.98 25.14 -14.69
N ASP A 518 -9.85 25.57 -15.28
CA ASP A 518 -9.71 25.77 -16.73
C ASP A 518 -9.78 24.44 -17.53
N ASP A 519 -9.39 23.33 -16.91
CA ASP A 519 -9.37 21.96 -17.43
C ASP A 519 -10.62 21.14 -17.02
N ALA A 520 -11.77 21.79 -16.83
CA ALA A 520 -12.99 21.17 -16.30
C ALA A 520 -13.45 19.91 -17.06
N ARG A 521 -13.23 19.83 -18.38
CA ARG A 521 -13.60 18.65 -19.17
C ARG A 521 -12.84 17.39 -18.75
N VAL A 522 -11.55 17.50 -18.46
CA VAL A 522 -10.71 16.37 -18.03
C VAL A 522 -11.14 15.94 -16.63
N ARG A 523 -11.27 16.89 -15.71
CA ARG A 523 -11.71 16.65 -14.33
C ARG A 523 -13.11 16.06 -14.23
N ARG A 524 -14.00 16.37 -15.17
CA ARG A 524 -15.34 15.77 -15.24
C ARG A 524 -15.26 14.25 -15.46
N ALA A 525 -14.28 13.77 -16.22
CA ALA A 525 -14.08 12.33 -16.44
C ALA A 525 -13.72 11.59 -15.14
N ASP A 526 -12.88 12.20 -14.28
CA ASP A 526 -12.55 11.67 -12.96
C ASP A 526 -13.80 11.54 -12.06
N LEU A 527 -14.69 12.55 -12.12
CA LEU A 527 -15.95 12.54 -11.38
C LEU A 527 -16.97 11.53 -11.91
N GLU A 528 -17.03 11.34 -13.23
CA GLU A 528 -17.85 10.28 -13.83
C GLU A 528 -17.33 8.89 -13.47
N GLN A 529 -16.00 8.71 -13.40
CA GLN A 529 -15.40 7.49 -12.88
C GLN A 529 -15.78 7.27 -11.42
N LEU A 530 -15.73 8.31 -10.59
CA LEU A 530 -16.17 8.26 -9.20
C LEU A 530 -17.64 7.81 -9.08
N ALA A 531 -18.53 8.32 -9.94
CA ALA A 531 -19.93 7.92 -9.98
C ALA A 531 -20.14 6.47 -10.40
N ARG A 532 -19.37 5.98 -11.39
CA ARG A 532 -19.39 4.55 -11.77
C ARG A 532 -18.93 3.66 -10.61
N LEU A 533 -17.89 4.07 -9.89
CA LEU A 533 -17.40 3.34 -8.72
C LEU A 533 -18.44 3.31 -7.58
N ALA A 534 -19.13 4.42 -7.35
CA ALA A 534 -20.16 4.53 -6.33
C ALA A 534 -21.27 3.48 -6.46
N GLY A 535 -21.69 3.15 -7.68
CA GLY A 535 -22.71 2.13 -7.94
C GLY A 535 -22.33 0.70 -7.48
N GLY A 536 -21.04 0.43 -7.24
CA GLY A 536 -20.58 -0.85 -6.69
C GLY A 536 -20.72 -0.99 -5.18
N TYR A 537 -21.21 0.04 -4.48
CA TYR A 537 -21.38 0.07 -3.03
C TYR A 537 -22.86 0.06 -2.64
N PRO A 538 -23.21 -0.49 -1.47
CA PRO A 538 -24.62 -0.56 -1.05
C PRO A 538 -25.16 0.75 -0.48
N THR A 539 -24.30 1.60 0.10
CA THR A 539 -24.68 2.84 0.78
C THR A 539 -23.63 3.93 0.60
N ARG A 540 -24.04 5.19 0.81
CA ARG A 540 -23.14 6.37 0.82
C ARG A 540 -22.06 6.24 1.88
N GLU A 541 -22.43 5.85 3.10
CA GLU A 541 -21.50 5.58 4.21
C GLU A 541 -20.41 4.60 3.78
N ARG A 542 -20.80 3.45 3.20
CA ARG A 542 -19.86 2.43 2.78
C ARG A 542 -18.96 2.93 1.69
N PHE A 543 -19.50 3.63 0.70
CA PHE A 543 -18.72 4.24 -0.36
C PHE A 543 -17.67 5.22 0.18
N LEU A 544 -18.06 6.17 1.04
CA LEU A 544 -17.15 7.17 1.60
C LEU A 544 -16.06 6.56 2.46
N THR A 545 -16.42 5.60 3.31
CA THR A 545 -15.48 4.89 4.18
C THR A 545 -14.49 4.09 3.34
N GLU A 546 -14.98 3.22 2.48
CA GLU A 546 -14.15 2.31 1.68
C GLU A 546 -13.26 3.05 0.70
N LEU A 547 -13.77 4.10 0.05
CA LEU A 547 -12.96 4.92 -0.84
C LEU A 547 -11.83 5.60 -0.06
N THR A 548 -12.12 6.11 1.14
CA THR A 548 -11.11 6.73 2.01
C THR A 548 -10.07 5.70 2.45
N LEU A 549 -10.47 4.46 2.74
CA LEU A 549 -9.55 3.40 3.18
C LEU A 549 -8.68 2.83 2.04
N ASP A 550 -9.22 2.71 0.83
CA ASP A 550 -8.53 2.14 -0.34
C ASP A 550 -8.75 3.03 -1.58
N PRO A 551 -8.04 4.17 -1.70
CA PRO A 551 -8.10 5.00 -2.89
C PRO A 551 -7.66 4.22 -4.14
N PRO A 552 -8.30 4.41 -5.31
CA PRO A 552 -7.78 3.88 -6.56
C PRO A 552 -6.39 4.49 -6.87
N ASP A 553 -5.46 3.63 -7.30
CA ASP A 553 -4.01 3.94 -7.44
C ASP A 553 -3.65 4.85 -8.63
N ALA A 554 -4.59 5.13 -9.54
CA ALA A 554 -4.30 5.82 -10.79
C ALA A 554 -5.21 7.04 -10.99
N THR A 555 -4.58 8.20 -11.24
CA THR A 555 -5.18 9.28 -12.03
C THR A 555 -4.99 8.91 -13.50
N SER A 556 -6.08 8.80 -14.25
CA SER A 556 -6.03 8.36 -15.64
C SER A 556 -5.58 9.48 -16.57
N ASP A 557 -4.35 9.39 -17.07
CA ASP A 557 -4.07 9.81 -18.45
C ASP A 557 -3.83 8.60 -19.38
N GLU A 558 -3.49 7.42 -18.84
CA GLU A 558 -3.17 6.21 -19.64
C GLU A 558 -3.89 4.93 -19.16
N SER A 559 -4.88 5.04 -18.25
CA SER A 559 -5.61 3.88 -17.70
C SER A 559 -6.85 3.45 -18.50
N GLY A 560 -7.02 3.98 -19.73
CA GLY A 560 -8.04 3.50 -20.66
C GLY A 560 -7.70 2.13 -21.26
N PRO A 561 -8.63 1.49 -21.99
CA PRO A 561 -8.28 0.41 -22.91
C PRO A 561 -7.12 0.88 -23.80
N PRO A 562 -6.12 0.04 -24.10
CA PRO A 562 -4.92 0.47 -24.81
C PRO A 562 -5.32 1.19 -26.10
N LEU A 563 -4.95 2.47 -26.20
CA LEU A 563 -5.18 3.31 -27.39
C LEU A 563 -4.22 2.94 -28.54
N ARG A 564 -3.35 1.94 -28.33
CA ARG A 564 -2.30 1.46 -29.25
C ARG A 564 -2.33 -0.06 -29.30
N ASP A 565 -1.70 -0.64 -30.33
CA ASP A 565 -1.64 -2.09 -30.58
C ASP A 565 -1.04 -2.94 -29.43
N GLU A 566 -0.53 -2.32 -28.35
CA GLU A 566 0.18 -2.98 -27.24
C GLU A 566 -0.14 -2.42 -25.85
N ASP A 567 0.12 -3.25 -24.83
CA ASP A 567 0.05 -2.97 -23.39
C ASP A 567 1.15 -1.96 -22.92
N TYR A 568 1.42 -1.88 -21.61
CA TYR A 568 2.38 -0.95 -20.98
C TYR A 568 3.40 -1.65 -20.05
N MET A 569 4.56 -1.04 -19.82
CA MET A 569 5.55 -1.44 -18.81
C MET A 569 5.17 -0.90 -17.42
N ILE A 570 5.57 -1.61 -16.35
CA ILE A 570 5.29 -1.18 -14.98
C ILE A 570 6.50 -0.51 -14.33
N LEU A 571 6.29 0.69 -13.79
CA LEU A 571 7.23 1.40 -12.91
C LEU A 571 6.67 1.42 -11.50
N SER A 572 7.41 0.94 -10.51
CA SER A 572 6.89 0.87 -9.14
C SER A 572 7.97 1.05 -8.08
N THR A 573 7.58 1.67 -6.95
CA THR A 573 8.41 1.57 -5.75
C THR A 573 8.44 0.13 -5.25
N ILE A 574 9.54 -0.29 -4.61
CA ILE A 574 9.65 -1.65 -4.06
C ILE A 574 8.52 -1.96 -3.07
N HIS A 575 8.12 -0.97 -2.27
CA HIS A 575 7.00 -1.07 -1.33
C HIS A 575 5.66 -1.35 -2.04
N SER A 576 5.38 -0.65 -3.14
CA SER A 576 4.15 -0.85 -3.93
C SER A 576 4.18 -2.15 -4.75
N ALA A 577 5.36 -2.68 -5.05
CA ALA A 577 5.55 -3.93 -5.76
C ALA A 577 5.37 -5.19 -4.90
N LYS A 578 5.25 -5.04 -3.57
CA LYS A 578 4.99 -6.16 -2.67
C LYS A 578 3.68 -6.87 -3.08
N GLY A 579 3.69 -8.20 -3.02
CA GLY A 579 2.59 -9.05 -3.50
C GLY A 579 2.52 -9.24 -5.02
N GLN A 580 3.16 -8.38 -5.82
CA GLN A 580 3.18 -8.48 -7.29
C GLN A 580 4.34 -9.38 -7.78
N GLU A 581 4.35 -9.71 -9.08
CA GLU A 581 5.37 -10.52 -9.74
C GLU A 581 5.39 -10.30 -11.26
N TRP A 582 6.59 -10.37 -11.85
CA TRP A 582 6.82 -10.14 -13.28
C TRP A 582 7.78 -11.18 -13.85
N LYS A 583 7.71 -11.39 -15.17
CA LYS A 583 8.66 -12.26 -15.88
C LYS A 583 10.08 -11.72 -15.75
N SER A 584 10.23 -10.42 -15.96
CA SER A 584 11.50 -9.70 -15.94
C SER A 584 11.44 -8.48 -15.04
N VAL A 585 12.42 -8.34 -14.15
CA VAL A 585 12.52 -7.24 -13.18
C VAL A 585 13.87 -6.55 -13.29
N TYR A 586 13.84 -5.22 -13.34
CA TYR A 586 15.01 -4.35 -13.29
C TYR A 586 15.01 -3.59 -11.96
N ILE A 587 16.01 -3.83 -11.10
CA ILE A 587 16.20 -3.07 -9.85
C ILE A 587 17.12 -1.89 -10.14
N LEU A 588 16.59 -0.68 -9.98
CA LEU A 588 17.30 0.56 -10.24
C LEU A 588 18.10 1.03 -9.01
N ASN A 589 19.21 1.72 -9.27
CA ASN A 589 20.05 2.37 -8.26
C ASN A 589 20.46 1.42 -7.12
N ALA A 590 20.96 0.23 -7.45
CA ALA A 590 21.46 -0.75 -6.48
C ALA A 590 22.87 -0.38 -5.96
N VAL A 591 22.96 0.83 -5.41
CA VAL A 591 24.18 1.45 -4.88
C VAL A 591 23.97 1.88 -3.43
N ASP A 592 25.05 1.90 -2.64
CA ASP A 592 25.04 2.49 -1.31
C ASP A 592 24.64 3.98 -1.39
N GLY A 593 23.76 4.40 -0.49
CA GLY A 593 23.12 5.72 -0.49
C GLY A 593 21.72 5.72 -1.14
N CYS A 594 21.49 4.82 -2.10
CA CYS A 594 20.15 4.56 -2.66
C CYS A 594 19.52 3.29 -2.07
N MET A 595 20.31 2.25 -1.85
CA MET A 595 19.92 0.97 -1.27
C MET A 595 21.12 0.35 -0.51
N PRO A 596 21.23 0.52 0.81
CA PRO A 596 20.28 1.21 1.68
C PRO A 596 20.20 2.71 1.37
N SER A 597 19.02 3.30 1.57
CA SER A 597 18.88 4.77 1.59
C SER A 597 19.69 5.37 2.74
N ASP A 598 20.45 6.44 2.50
CA ASP A 598 21.21 7.13 3.57
C ASP A 598 20.31 7.54 4.74
N MET A 599 19.05 7.87 4.45
CA MET A 599 18.04 8.24 5.45
C MET A 599 17.57 7.07 6.34
N ALA A 600 17.94 5.83 6.01
CA ALA A 600 17.55 4.60 6.69
C ALA A 600 18.78 3.78 7.13
N THR A 601 19.83 4.47 7.57
CA THR A 601 21.07 3.85 8.08
C THR A 601 21.39 4.25 9.52
N GLY A 602 20.45 4.88 10.24
CA GLY A 602 20.66 5.39 11.59
C GLY A 602 20.72 4.28 12.65
N THR A 603 20.05 3.16 12.42
CA THR A 603 20.05 2.00 13.32
C THR A 603 20.28 0.67 12.58
N ALA A 604 20.67 -0.37 13.31
CA ALA A 604 20.80 -1.71 12.75
C ALA A 604 19.47 -2.25 12.21
N GLU A 605 18.35 -1.94 12.87
CA GLU A 605 17.01 -2.36 12.46
C GLU A 605 16.59 -1.75 11.12
N GLU A 606 16.90 -0.47 10.89
CA GLU A 606 16.65 0.22 9.61
C GLU A 606 17.48 -0.39 8.47
N ILE A 607 18.75 -0.72 8.72
CA ILE A 607 19.61 -1.38 7.72
C ILE A 607 19.07 -2.76 7.37
N GLU A 608 18.59 -3.51 8.37
CA GLU A 608 17.98 -4.82 8.15
C GLU A 608 16.65 -4.72 7.40
N GLU A 609 15.88 -3.64 7.56
CA GLU A 609 14.71 -3.36 6.72
C GLU A 609 15.09 -3.08 5.27
N GLU A 610 16.12 -2.27 5.03
CA GLU A 610 16.61 -2.00 3.67
C GLU A 610 17.16 -3.27 2.99
N ARG A 611 17.73 -4.21 3.77
CA ARG A 611 18.10 -5.55 3.27
C ARG A 611 16.86 -6.36 2.86
N ARG A 612 15.81 -6.35 3.68
CA ARG A 612 14.52 -6.99 3.36
C ARG A 612 13.88 -6.35 2.12
N LEU A 613 14.03 -5.04 1.92
CA LEU A 613 13.58 -4.36 0.70
C LEU A 613 14.28 -4.90 -0.55
N LEU A 614 15.61 -5.06 -0.53
CA LEU A 614 16.32 -5.67 -1.65
C LEU A 614 15.84 -7.11 -1.90
N TYR A 615 15.70 -7.91 -0.84
CA TYR A 615 15.17 -9.27 -0.93
C TYR A 615 13.76 -9.32 -1.56
N VAL A 616 12.86 -8.44 -1.13
CA VAL A 616 11.51 -8.32 -1.71
C VAL A 616 11.59 -7.99 -3.19
N ALA A 617 12.43 -7.03 -3.58
CA ALA A 617 12.61 -6.63 -4.98
C ALA A 617 13.12 -7.77 -5.86
N MET A 618 14.14 -8.50 -5.40
CA MET A 618 14.72 -9.65 -6.13
C MET A 618 13.69 -10.77 -6.33
N THR A 619 12.90 -11.06 -5.29
CA THR A 619 11.86 -12.12 -5.32
C THR A 619 10.59 -11.73 -6.08
N ARG A 620 10.52 -10.54 -6.70
CA ARG A 620 9.45 -10.19 -7.65
C ARG A 620 9.68 -10.80 -9.03
N ALA A 621 10.93 -11.16 -9.36
CA ALA A 621 11.31 -11.74 -10.64
C ALA A 621 10.94 -13.23 -10.72
N ARG A 622 10.26 -13.64 -11.81
CA ARG A 622 10.00 -15.05 -12.10
C ARG A 622 11.15 -15.72 -12.85
N GLU A 623 11.72 -15.04 -13.85
CA GLU A 623 12.68 -15.65 -14.78
C GLU A 623 13.97 -14.85 -14.94
N ARG A 624 13.85 -13.53 -15.11
CA ARG A 624 15.00 -12.63 -15.29
C ARG A 624 15.04 -11.53 -14.26
N LEU A 625 16.22 -11.35 -13.66
CA LEU A 625 16.49 -10.30 -12.68
C LEU A 625 17.76 -9.56 -13.10
N GLN A 626 17.65 -8.25 -13.27
CA GLN A 626 18.79 -7.36 -13.45
C GLN A 626 18.88 -6.38 -12.30
N VAL A 627 20.05 -6.31 -11.66
CA VAL A 627 20.37 -5.38 -10.59
C VAL A 627 21.33 -4.34 -11.16
N VAL A 628 20.84 -3.12 -11.37
CA VAL A 628 21.58 -2.07 -12.08
C VAL A 628 22.31 -1.16 -11.09
N VAL A 629 23.60 -0.94 -11.36
CA VAL A 629 24.57 -0.26 -10.51
C VAL A 629 25.18 0.92 -11.28
N PRO A 630 24.59 2.13 -11.18
CA PRO A 630 25.18 3.34 -11.74
C PRO A 630 26.47 3.72 -11.01
N GLN A 631 27.53 4.03 -11.76
CA GLN A 631 28.83 4.38 -11.17
C GLN A 631 28.93 5.86 -10.80
N ARG A 632 28.25 6.77 -11.51
CA ARG A 632 28.34 8.23 -11.31
C ARG A 632 26.98 8.85 -11.04
N PHE A 633 26.93 9.72 -10.04
CA PHE A 633 25.79 10.55 -9.67
C PHE A 633 26.16 12.02 -9.82
N TYR A 634 25.51 12.72 -10.74
CA TYR A 634 25.82 14.10 -11.09
C TYR A 634 25.23 15.08 -10.07
N VAL A 635 26.02 16.08 -9.65
CA VAL A 635 25.58 17.09 -8.68
C VAL A 635 24.60 18.07 -9.35
N HIS A 636 23.53 18.44 -8.65
CA HIS A 636 22.59 19.46 -9.12
C HIS A 636 23.23 20.87 -9.12
N GLN A 637 22.76 21.77 -9.99
CA GLN A 637 23.28 23.15 -10.15
C GLN A 637 24.72 23.25 -10.68
N GLN A 638 25.02 22.51 -11.75
CA GLN A 638 26.22 22.72 -12.56
C GLN A 638 25.88 23.27 -13.94
N ALA A 639 26.87 23.85 -14.63
CA ALA A 639 26.70 24.25 -16.04
C ALA A 639 26.27 23.04 -16.89
N GLY A 640 25.58 23.25 -18.01
CA GLY A 640 25.08 22.15 -18.85
C GLY A 640 26.17 21.22 -19.43
N LEU A 641 27.44 21.63 -19.37
CA LEU A 641 28.63 20.83 -19.74
C LEU A 641 29.48 20.43 -18.53
N GLY A 642 28.97 20.60 -17.30
CA GLY A 642 29.68 20.23 -16.08
C GLY A 642 29.74 18.70 -15.91
N ASP A 643 30.90 18.19 -15.51
CA ASP A 643 31.11 16.77 -15.20
C ASP A 643 31.31 16.53 -13.69
N ARG A 644 30.75 17.39 -12.83
CA ARG A 644 30.88 17.21 -11.38
C ARG A 644 29.94 16.09 -10.93
N HIS A 645 30.54 15.01 -10.42
CA HIS A 645 29.82 13.82 -9.96
C HIS A 645 30.44 13.20 -8.71
N VAL A 646 29.66 12.36 -8.04
CA VAL A 646 30.07 11.46 -6.96
C VAL A 646 30.04 10.02 -7.48
N TYR A 647 30.96 9.18 -7.01
CA TYR A 647 30.96 7.76 -7.36
C TYR A 647 30.07 6.96 -6.42
N GLY A 648 29.14 6.20 -7.00
CA GLY A 648 28.29 5.25 -6.28
C GLY A 648 29.01 3.92 -6.10
N SER A 649 29.10 3.43 -4.85
CA SER A 649 29.54 2.06 -4.60
C SER A 649 28.36 1.11 -4.74
N ARG A 650 28.57 -0.12 -5.23
CA ARG A 650 27.54 -1.17 -5.22
C ARG A 650 26.94 -1.29 -3.81
N THR A 651 25.65 -1.57 -3.75
CA THR A 651 24.97 -1.86 -2.48
C THR A 651 25.75 -2.86 -1.62
N ARG A 652 25.95 -2.53 -0.35
CA ARG A 652 26.58 -3.39 0.66
C ARG A 652 25.83 -4.70 0.89
N PHE A 653 24.56 -4.76 0.48
CA PHE A 653 23.74 -5.96 0.60
C PHE A 653 24.15 -7.06 -0.40
N ILE A 654 24.87 -6.71 -1.47
CA ILE A 654 25.51 -7.65 -2.39
C ILE A 654 27.01 -7.63 -2.11
N SER A 655 27.42 -8.51 -1.19
CA SER A 655 28.83 -8.64 -0.78
C SER A 655 29.68 -9.32 -1.86
N GLU A 656 31.02 -9.23 -1.73
CA GLU A 656 31.94 -9.90 -2.65
C GLU A 656 31.75 -11.42 -2.71
N ALA A 657 31.43 -12.05 -1.57
CA ALA A 657 31.14 -13.48 -1.49
C ALA A 657 29.91 -13.89 -2.32
N MET A 658 29.01 -12.95 -2.64
CA MET A 658 27.80 -13.21 -3.42
C MET A 658 28.02 -13.03 -4.93
N LEU A 659 29.12 -12.41 -5.36
CA LEU A 659 29.37 -12.13 -6.79
C LEU A 659 29.34 -13.37 -7.69
N PRO A 660 29.76 -14.57 -7.25
CA PRO A 660 29.62 -15.79 -8.05
C PRO A 660 28.17 -16.18 -8.37
N LEU A 661 27.18 -15.67 -7.61
CA LEU A 661 25.75 -15.91 -7.84
C LEU A 661 25.19 -15.04 -8.97
N PHE A 662 25.94 -14.06 -9.46
CA PHE A 662 25.52 -13.12 -10.50
C PHE A 662 26.35 -13.27 -11.79
N GLU A 663 25.72 -12.99 -12.93
CA GLU A 663 26.43 -12.69 -14.17
C GLU A 663 26.76 -11.19 -14.22
N HIS A 664 28.03 -10.83 -14.45
CA HIS A 664 28.47 -9.43 -14.44
C HIS A 664 28.39 -8.84 -15.85
N LEU A 665 27.70 -7.70 -15.97
CA LEU A 665 27.55 -6.96 -17.23
C LEU A 665 28.03 -5.51 -17.07
N PRO A 666 28.66 -4.90 -18.10
CA PRO A 666 29.16 -5.57 -19.31
C PRO A 666 30.24 -6.60 -18.94
N LYS A 667 30.34 -7.68 -19.74
CA LYS A 667 31.42 -8.65 -19.56
C LYS A 667 32.75 -7.90 -19.67
N PRO A 668 33.72 -8.15 -18.76
CA PRO A 668 35.02 -7.55 -18.91
C PRO A 668 35.54 -7.89 -20.31
N PRO A 669 36.16 -6.94 -21.02
CA PRO A 669 36.74 -7.24 -22.33
C PRO A 669 37.65 -8.45 -22.16
N GLU A 670 37.54 -9.43 -23.06
CA GLU A 670 38.53 -10.52 -23.13
C GLU A 670 39.88 -9.83 -23.34
N LEU A 671 40.68 -9.77 -22.27
CA LEU A 671 42.05 -9.30 -22.39
C LEU A 671 42.72 -10.27 -23.36
N PRO A 672 43.20 -9.82 -24.53
CA PRO A 672 43.88 -10.71 -25.44
C PRO A 672 45.03 -11.33 -24.67
N PHE A 673 45.13 -12.67 -24.70
CA PHE A 673 46.28 -13.42 -24.20
C PHE A 673 47.54 -12.67 -24.61
N ASP A 674 48.43 -12.46 -23.65
CA ASP A 674 49.68 -11.72 -23.77
C ASP A 674 50.59 -12.35 -24.84
N ARG A 675 50.28 -12.10 -26.11
CA ARG A 675 51.25 -12.17 -27.19
C ARG A 675 51.98 -10.85 -27.07
N ALA A 676 53.20 -10.89 -26.55
CA ALA A 676 54.16 -9.80 -26.56
C ALA A 676 53.95 -8.97 -27.83
N ARG A 677 53.32 -7.80 -27.71
CA ARG A 677 53.12 -6.90 -28.84
C ARG A 677 54.50 -6.61 -29.40
N PRO A 678 54.78 -6.91 -30.68
CA PRO A 678 55.95 -6.33 -31.33
C PRO A 678 55.82 -4.82 -31.18
N ILE A 679 56.88 -4.15 -30.71
CA ILE A 679 56.94 -2.70 -30.68
C ILE A 679 56.86 -2.24 -32.13
N GLU A 680 55.68 -1.80 -32.58
CA GLU A 680 55.54 -1.16 -33.88
C GLU A 680 56.30 0.17 -33.85
N PRO A 681 57.12 0.48 -34.88
CA PRO A 681 57.80 1.77 -34.94
C PRO A 681 56.76 2.88 -34.99
N ALA A 682 56.96 3.92 -34.17
CA ALA A 682 56.06 5.06 -34.07
C ALA A 682 55.77 5.65 -35.47
N ALA A 683 54.49 5.77 -35.80
CA ALA A 683 54.05 6.41 -37.04
C ALA A 683 54.63 7.84 -37.14
N PRO A 684 55.06 8.29 -38.33
CA PRO A 684 55.70 9.59 -38.49
C PRO A 684 54.73 10.71 -38.08
N ARG A 685 55.19 11.55 -37.15
CA ARG A 685 54.45 12.70 -36.63
C ARG A 685 54.29 13.73 -37.75
N ILE A 686 53.07 13.92 -38.24
CA ILE A 686 52.76 14.92 -39.26
C ILE A 686 52.56 16.27 -38.56
N ASP A 687 53.42 17.25 -38.86
CA ASP A 687 53.29 18.62 -38.37
C ASP A 687 52.24 19.40 -39.19
N VAL A 688 50.99 19.24 -38.78
CA VAL A 688 49.83 19.94 -39.36
C VAL A 688 49.92 21.46 -39.10
N VAL A 689 50.57 21.89 -38.02
CA VAL A 689 50.69 23.32 -37.66
C VAL A 689 51.52 24.06 -38.71
N SER A 690 52.62 23.45 -39.16
CA SER A 690 53.45 24.00 -40.23
C SER A 690 52.73 24.04 -41.58
N ARG A 691 51.91 23.03 -41.90
CA ARG A 691 51.12 23.00 -43.15
C ARG A 691 50.02 24.06 -43.18
N VAL A 692 49.40 24.36 -42.04
CA VAL A 692 48.37 25.41 -41.93
C VAL A 692 48.99 26.81 -42.00
N ARG A 693 50.21 27.03 -41.48
CA ARG A 693 50.93 28.30 -41.68
C ARG A 693 51.27 28.56 -43.14
N GLY A 694 51.64 27.51 -43.89
CA GLY A 694 51.96 27.61 -45.32
C GLY A 694 50.77 27.88 -46.24
N LEU A 695 49.53 27.72 -45.76
CA LEU A 695 48.32 27.99 -46.56
C LEU A 695 47.98 29.49 -46.66
N PHE A 696 48.60 30.34 -45.84
CA PHE A 696 48.36 31.78 -45.79
C PHE A 696 49.65 32.61 -45.90
N SER A 697 50.74 32.03 -46.38
CA SER A 697 52.04 32.66 -46.61
C SER A 697 52.40 32.72 -48.08
#